data_AF-A0A8T4PGE9-F1
#
_entry.id   AF-A0A8T4PGE9-F1
#
_cell.length_a   1.000
_cell.length_b   1.000
_cell.length_c   1.000
_cell.angle_alpha   90.00
_cell.angle_beta   90.00
_cell.angle_gamma   90.00
#
_symmetry.space_group_name_H-M   'P 1'
#
loop_
_entity.id
_entity.type
_entity.pdbx_description
1 polymer ?
#
loop_
_entity_poly.entity_id
_entity_poly.type
_entity_poly.pdbx_seq_one_letter_code
_entity_poly.pdbx_strand_id
1 'polypeptide(L)'
;MTDYNKKWLLMFLAILIIVSIGLYYLGPAITGFVTKEFSYTEDLNLVVTSGGNYTWQLGNIGDLKSASIDGSITNYGRARVYLESNGIRYLIFDSTMLNETKTSNESNLITGFVVDEEKKDKNKKPKWVGANEFIINGTTQINLSQQFIDDDNDAMVYSVSSADGIAAAIVDEIATLTPILGTEFNITITFTASDGIDSKSQVVNLIVIVEETTSVGGTISPINDTNQALNITIPLNETINQTLNITPTINETIANQTNITAKTIAINLAYKSGSIYDANDNGEESINGIVDLSVENSAISWDADKSRLCTRWEVYSFEDDKLTTFCNGNADCCAFVSLLPTSSNWNDIYYSAFGKDGASHSNIVSAQAIYYDVNTSIDNPKSEVYYSEWGNLSVKFFEEETLFSGICLETCALTGLNKSSYSLVFEIEDNAILRIDRIKYSVISDVVNQPPVLLQNISDVNVSVNGNATINLSEYFSDPDGDILAYSYFKADNITILFENSTATIVPDKNVNGVRFTYIIANDSESFAVSNIFMINISGEIKSIDINFFEIRDTSNNKLAVFDSLGNVKIKGVLIQDIEPFADADDFIIQNSTNGLNLVVANPEGNMMLKGSLLENQELLAPTPNSFIIQDKNEQIVAYVNSTGSLFLIGTLEQNAILEQK
;
A
#
# COMPACT_ATOMS: atom_id res chain seq x y z
N MET A 1 -57.72 -19.05 43.77
CA MET A 1 -56.85 -17.88 43.52
C MET A 1 -57.41 -16.72 44.32
N THR A 2 -56.62 -16.13 45.22
CA THR A 2 -57.02 -15.00 46.07
C THR A 2 -57.14 -13.71 45.25
N ASP A 3 -57.87 -12.72 45.79
CA ASP A 3 -58.10 -11.44 45.09
C ASP A 3 -56.80 -10.64 44.87
N TYR A 4 -55.82 -10.82 45.77
CA TYR A 4 -54.45 -10.33 45.62
C TYR A 4 -53.79 -10.83 44.33
N ASN A 5 -53.88 -12.15 44.07
CA ASN A 5 -53.29 -12.77 42.87
C ASN A 5 -54.02 -12.36 41.59
N LYS A 6 -55.33 -12.01 41.66
CA LYS A 6 -56.04 -11.42 40.52
C LYS A 6 -55.51 -10.03 40.16
N LYS A 7 -55.24 -9.17 41.15
CA LYS A 7 -54.67 -7.83 40.89
C LYS A 7 -53.28 -7.92 40.27
N TRP A 8 -52.43 -8.83 40.76
CA TRP A 8 -51.11 -9.06 40.18
C TRP A 8 -51.17 -9.58 38.73
N LEU A 9 -52.07 -10.55 38.44
CA LEU A 9 -52.29 -11.04 37.08
C LEU A 9 -52.81 -9.94 36.13
N LEU A 10 -53.69 -9.06 36.61
CA LEU A 10 -54.21 -7.93 35.83
C LEU A 10 -53.15 -6.86 35.57
N MET A 11 -52.27 -6.57 36.55
CA MET A 11 -51.10 -5.69 36.32
C MET A 11 -50.14 -6.30 35.30
N PHE A 12 -49.83 -7.59 35.40
CA PHE A 12 -48.93 -8.27 34.48
C PHE A 12 -49.49 -8.28 33.04
N LEU A 13 -50.79 -8.53 32.87
CA LEU A 13 -51.48 -8.42 31.58
C LEU A 13 -51.49 -6.98 31.04
N ALA A 14 -51.72 -5.97 31.89
CA ALA A 14 -51.67 -4.57 31.48
C ALA A 14 -50.27 -4.15 30.99
N ILE A 15 -49.21 -4.60 31.68
CA ILE A 15 -47.83 -4.37 31.26
C ILE A 15 -47.54 -5.08 29.93
N LEU A 16 -47.95 -6.34 29.76
CA LEU A 16 -47.82 -7.07 28.49
C LEU A 16 -48.55 -6.38 27.32
N ILE A 17 -49.74 -5.82 27.58
CA ILE A 17 -50.48 -5.03 26.58
C ILE A 17 -49.73 -3.73 26.25
N ILE A 18 -49.21 -3.00 27.24
CA ILE A 18 -48.44 -1.76 27.01
C ILE A 18 -47.14 -2.06 26.24
N VAL A 19 -46.42 -3.13 26.57
CA VAL A 19 -45.19 -3.56 25.87
C VAL A 19 -45.49 -3.99 24.43
N SER A 20 -46.56 -4.78 24.20
CA SER A 20 -46.94 -5.18 22.85
C SER A 20 -47.46 -4.02 21.99
N ILE A 21 -48.14 -3.04 22.59
CA ILE A 21 -48.50 -1.77 21.92
C ILE A 21 -47.25 -0.94 21.62
N GLY A 22 -46.30 -0.85 22.54
CA GLY A 22 -45.00 -0.20 22.32
C GLY A 22 -44.26 -0.81 21.13
N LEU A 23 -44.13 -2.13 21.09
CA LEU A 23 -43.53 -2.89 19.97
C LEU A 23 -44.31 -2.73 18.64
N TYR A 24 -45.62 -2.47 18.69
CA TYR A 24 -46.44 -2.29 17.48
C TYR A 24 -46.36 -0.86 16.91
N TYR A 25 -46.14 0.15 17.75
CA TYR A 25 -45.96 1.55 17.34
C TYR A 25 -44.48 1.97 17.17
N LEU A 26 -43.53 1.15 17.64
CA LEU A 26 -42.09 1.29 17.42
C LEU A 26 -41.56 0.19 16.47
N GLY A 27 -42.24 0.00 15.34
CA GLY A 27 -41.63 -0.73 14.22
C GLY A 27 -40.39 0.02 13.71
N PRO A 28 -39.29 -0.67 13.34
CA PRO A 28 -38.07 -0.02 12.90
C PRO A 28 -38.32 0.77 11.60
N ALA A 29 -38.31 2.11 11.72
CA ALA A 29 -38.69 3.04 10.66
C ALA A 29 -37.77 4.28 10.60
N ILE A 30 -36.53 4.13 11.09
CA ILE A 30 -35.40 4.99 10.74
C ILE A 30 -34.25 4.04 10.40
N THR A 31 -34.07 3.74 9.11
CA THR A 31 -32.76 3.29 8.62
C THR A 31 -31.91 4.54 8.50
N GLY A 32 -30.94 4.70 9.38
CA GLY A 32 -29.87 5.65 9.11
C GLY A 32 -29.04 5.17 7.92
N PHE A 33 -28.46 6.13 7.22
CA PHE A 33 -27.57 5.88 6.09
C PHE A 33 -26.18 6.34 6.50
N VAL A 34 -25.32 5.37 6.80
CA VAL A 34 -23.92 5.66 7.13
C VAL A 34 -23.18 5.87 5.81
N THR A 35 -22.88 7.14 5.50
CA THR A 35 -22.01 7.51 4.37
C THR A 35 -20.59 7.02 4.64
N LYS A 36 -20.18 5.96 3.94
CA LYS A 36 -18.87 5.32 4.09
C LYS A 36 -18.07 5.47 2.80
N GLU A 37 -16.79 5.80 2.89
CA GLU A 37 -15.89 5.88 1.74
C GLU A 37 -15.28 4.51 1.44
N PHE A 38 -15.26 4.14 0.16
CA PHE A 38 -14.74 2.88 -0.34
C PHE A 38 -13.77 3.13 -1.49
N SER A 39 -12.62 2.47 -1.47
CA SER A 39 -11.59 2.54 -2.51
C SER A 39 -11.59 1.30 -3.39
N TYR A 40 -11.46 1.52 -4.70
CA TYR A 40 -11.55 0.50 -5.74
C TYR A 40 -10.38 0.64 -6.74
N THR A 41 -10.20 -0.37 -7.58
CA THR A 41 -9.24 -0.37 -8.69
C THR A 41 -9.84 -1.12 -9.87
N GLU A 42 -9.75 -0.54 -11.06
CA GLU A 42 -10.27 -1.08 -12.31
C GLU A 42 -9.17 -1.09 -13.38
N ASP A 43 -9.03 -2.22 -14.08
CA ASP A 43 -8.10 -2.35 -15.21
C ASP A 43 -8.73 -1.75 -16.47
N LEU A 44 -8.11 -0.69 -17.01
CA LEU A 44 -8.59 0.02 -18.20
C LEU A 44 -7.88 -0.46 -19.48
N ASN A 45 -6.58 -0.82 -19.38
CA ASN A 45 -5.74 -1.32 -20.48
C ASN A 45 -5.82 -0.49 -21.79
N LEU A 46 -5.88 0.83 -21.67
CA LEU A 46 -6.01 1.74 -22.82
C LEU A 46 -4.64 2.02 -23.44
N VAL A 47 -4.60 2.10 -24.77
CA VAL A 47 -3.44 2.63 -25.52
C VAL A 47 -3.92 3.82 -26.34
N VAL A 48 -3.35 4.99 -26.07
CA VAL A 48 -3.81 6.28 -26.57
C VAL A 48 -2.68 6.93 -27.38
N THR A 49 -2.84 6.93 -28.70
CA THR A 49 -1.86 7.45 -29.68
C THR A 49 -2.29 8.78 -30.32
N SER A 50 -3.42 9.34 -29.87
CA SER A 50 -4.01 10.59 -30.37
C SER A 50 -5.03 11.12 -29.36
N GLY A 51 -5.19 12.44 -29.28
CA GLY A 51 -6.17 13.05 -28.37
C GLY A 51 -7.62 12.65 -28.67
N GLY A 52 -8.45 12.56 -27.64
CA GLY A 52 -9.83 12.09 -27.72
C GLY A 52 -10.47 11.82 -26.35
N ASN A 53 -11.68 11.24 -26.34
CA ASN A 53 -12.45 11.00 -25.11
C ASN A 53 -12.76 9.51 -24.94
N TYR A 54 -12.64 9.00 -23.71
CA TYR A 54 -13.11 7.67 -23.28
C TYR A 54 -14.17 7.81 -22.19
N THR A 55 -15.30 7.13 -22.32
CA THR A 55 -16.34 7.15 -21.29
C THR A 55 -16.09 6.04 -20.26
N TRP A 56 -15.50 6.42 -19.13
CA TRP A 56 -15.32 5.54 -17.98
C TRP A 56 -16.67 5.35 -17.26
N GLN A 57 -17.10 4.09 -17.11
CA GLN A 57 -18.25 3.69 -16.29
C GLN A 57 -17.69 3.20 -14.95
N LEU A 58 -18.22 3.70 -13.83
CA LEU A 58 -17.82 3.21 -12.50
C LEU A 58 -18.44 1.83 -12.27
N GLY A 59 -17.62 0.84 -11.93
CA GLY A 59 -18.09 -0.46 -11.44
C GLY A 59 -18.84 -0.35 -10.11
N ASN A 60 -18.49 0.64 -9.28
CA ASN A 60 -19.11 0.91 -7.98
C ASN A 60 -19.61 2.36 -7.93
N ILE A 61 -20.93 2.55 -7.90
CA ILE A 61 -21.56 3.87 -8.01
C ILE A 61 -21.56 4.58 -6.64
N GLY A 62 -21.18 5.85 -6.64
CA GLY A 62 -21.28 6.73 -5.49
C GLY A 62 -20.78 8.15 -5.80
N ASP A 63 -20.57 8.90 -4.73
CA ASP A 63 -20.02 10.25 -4.69
C ASP A 63 -18.49 10.18 -4.87
N LEU A 64 -17.97 10.39 -6.09
CA LEU A 64 -16.55 10.25 -6.44
C LEU A 64 -15.70 11.27 -5.67
N LYS A 65 -14.77 10.76 -4.84
CA LYS A 65 -13.86 11.54 -3.97
C LYS A 65 -12.42 11.53 -4.43
N SER A 66 -11.97 10.50 -5.13
CA SER A 66 -10.64 10.49 -5.75
C SER A 66 -10.62 9.67 -7.05
N ALA A 67 -9.70 10.00 -7.95
CA ALA A 67 -9.35 9.18 -9.10
C ALA A 67 -7.85 9.34 -9.41
N SER A 68 -7.11 8.23 -9.52
CA SER A 68 -5.69 8.21 -9.86
C SER A 68 -5.38 7.11 -10.88
N ILE A 69 -4.33 7.28 -11.69
CA ILE A 69 -4.02 6.35 -12.79
C ILE A 69 -2.62 5.75 -12.70
N ASP A 70 -2.52 4.49 -13.13
CA ASP A 70 -1.28 3.75 -13.39
C ASP A 70 -1.11 3.56 -14.90
N GLY A 71 0.12 3.56 -15.39
CA GLY A 71 0.41 3.32 -16.80
C GLY A 71 1.82 3.69 -17.22
N SER A 72 1.99 3.98 -18.50
CA SER A 72 3.26 4.39 -19.10
C SER A 72 3.07 5.47 -20.17
N ILE A 73 4.13 6.21 -20.47
CA ILE A 73 4.18 7.11 -21.62
C ILE A 73 5.54 7.00 -22.30
N THR A 74 5.60 7.10 -23.63
CA THR A 74 6.85 7.25 -24.36
C THR A 74 7.73 8.37 -23.78
N ASN A 75 9.06 8.15 -23.74
CA ASN A 75 10.04 9.14 -23.28
C ASN A 75 10.13 10.38 -24.19
N TYR A 76 9.49 10.32 -25.37
CA TYR A 76 9.33 11.42 -26.30
C TYR A 76 7.86 11.85 -26.39
N GLY A 77 7.68 13.14 -26.69
CA GLY A 77 6.39 13.81 -26.78
C GLY A 77 5.72 14.09 -25.44
N ARG A 78 4.46 14.53 -25.47
CA ARG A 78 3.74 15.03 -24.28
C ARG A 78 2.28 14.57 -24.26
N ALA A 79 1.76 14.24 -23.08
CA ALA A 79 0.37 13.86 -22.90
C ALA A 79 -0.24 14.42 -21.61
N ARG A 80 -1.54 14.73 -21.66
CA ARG A 80 -2.37 15.05 -20.50
C ARG A 80 -3.61 14.16 -20.45
N VAL A 81 -4.06 13.87 -19.23
CA VAL A 81 -5.33 13.20 -18.96
C VAL A 81 -6.17 14.05 -18.01
N TYR A 82 -7.42 14.30 -18.37
CA TYR A 82 -8.39 15.00 -17.55
C TYR A 82 -9.60 14.12 -17.26
N LEU A 83 -10.16 14.22 -16.04
CA LEU A 83 -11.52 13.80 -15.74
C LEU A 83 -12.47 14.95 -16.10
N GLU A 84 -13.45 14.74 -16.96
CA GLU A 84 -14.42 15.75 -17.37
C GLU A 84 -15.83 15.42 -16.86
N SER A 85 -16.47 16.39 -16.19
CA SER A 85 -17.85 16.32 -15.70
C SER A 85 -18.51 17.70 -15.70
N ASN A 86 -19.74 17.79 -16.22
CA ASN A 86 -20.53 19.04 -16.28
C ASN A 86 -19.83 20.20 -17.04
N GLY A 87 -18.85 19.89 -17.91
CA GLY A 87 -18.03 20.88 -18.61
C GLY A 87 -16.84 21.41 -17.79
N ILE A 88 -16.65 20.93 -16.55
CA ILE A 88 -15.44 21.14 -15.75
C ILE A 88 -14.48 19.98 -16.04
N ARG A 89 -13.20 20.31 -16.24
CA ARG A 89 -12.10 19.34 -16.32
C ARG A 89 -11.26 19.42 -15.05
N TYR A 90 -10.83 18.27 -14.57
CA TYR A 90 -9.89 18.09 -13.47
C TYR A 90 -8.70 17.31 -14.01
N LEU A 91 -7.50 17.88 -13.94
CA LEU A 91 -6.27 17.24 -14.42
C LEU A 91 -5.94 16.01 -13.57
N ILE A 92 -5.81 14.84 -14.19
CA ILE A 92 -5.29 13.63 -13.55
C ILE A 92 -3.77 13.60 -13.68
N PHE A 93 -3.26 13.86 -14.88
CA PHE A 93 -1.88 13.61 -15.27
C PHE A 93 -1.41 14.63 -16.33
N ASP A 94 -0.18 15.13 -16.18
CA ASP A 94 0.57 15.84 -17.23
C ASP A 94 1.99 15.27 -17.27
N SER A 95 2.40 14.78 -18.44
CA SER A 95 3.69 14.12 -18.61
C SER A 95 4.90 15.06 -18.44
N THR A 96 4.72 16.39 -18.52
CA THR A 96 5.85 17.32 -18.28
C THR A 96 6.36 17.26 -16.85
N MET A 97 5.49 16.91 -15.89
CA MET A 97 5.82 16.82 -14.47
C MET A 97 6.66 15.57 -14.13
N LEU A 98 6.73 14.57 -15.02
CA LEU A 98 7.48 13.32 -14.80
C LEU A 98 9.02 13.48 -14.83
N ASN A 99 9.52 14.62 -15.30
CA ASN A 99 10.97 14.84 -15.44
C ASN A 99 11.60 15.64 -14.29
N GLU A 100 10.83 16.35 -13.46
CA GLU A 100 11.38 17.15 -12.35
C GLU A 100 11.99 16.25 -11.24
N THR A 101 11.51 15.02 -11.11
CA THR A 101 12.00 14.00 -10.18
C THR A 101 13.34 13.36 -10.58
N LYS A 102 13.77 13.50 -11.85
CA LYS A 102 15.00 12.84 -12.35
C LYS A 102 16.31 13.48 -11.88
N THR A 103 16.23 14.52 -11.02
CA THR A 103 17.40 15.23 -10.47
C THR A 103 17.95 14.60 -9.17
N SER A 104 17.29 13.56 -8.64
CA SER A 104 17.82 12.72 -7.55
C SER A 104 18.07 11.30 -8.04
N ASN A 105 19.33 10.84 -7.97
CA ASN A 105 19.64 9.42 -8.11
C ASN A 105 18.99 8.62 -6.96
N GLU A 106 18.77 7.32 -7.21
CA GLU A 106 18.06 6.37 -6.33
C GLU A 106 16.52 6.51 -6.31
N SER A 107 15.90 5.87 -7.31
CA SER A 107 14.66 5.07 -7.18
C SER A 107 13.45 5.64 -6.42
N ASN A 108 13.09 6.91 -6.63
CA ASN A 108 11.75 7.42 -6.31
C ASN A 108 10.79 7.23 -7.49
N LEU A 109 10.29 6.00 -7.67
CA LEU A 109 8.90 5.86 -8.15
C LEU A 109 7.98 6.48 -7.10
N ILE A 110 6.86 7.08 -7.52
CA ILE A 110 5.82 7.54 -6.58
C ILE A 110 5.10 6.29 -6.06
N THR A 111 5.63 5.73 -4.98
CA THR A 111 5.12 4.56 -4.29
C THR A 111 4.08 4.95 -3.27
N GLY A 112 2.81 4.91 -3.68
CA GLY A 112 1.72 4.69 -2.73
C GLY A 112 2.02 3.44 -1.91
N PHE A 113 1.94 3.55 -0.58
CA PHE A 113 2.47 2.57 0.36
C PHE A 113 2.00 1.13 0.09
N VAL A 114 2.96 0.23 -0.13
CA VAL A 114 2.85 -1.18 0.25
C VAL A 114 4.12 -1.53 1.03
N VAL A 115 3.96 -1.74 2.33
CA VAL A 115 5.04 -2.21 3.21
C VAL A 115 4.87 -3.73 3.36
N ASP A 116 5.89 -4.48 2.93
CA ASP A 116 6.14 -5.82 3.47
C ASP A 116 7.07 -5.68 4.71
N GLU A 117 6.96 -6.59 5.66
CA GLU A 117 7.35 -6.31 7.05
C GLU A 117 8.87 -6.22 7.30
N GLU A 118 9.39 -5.02 7.61
CA GLU A 118 10.51 -4.89 8.55
C GLU A 118 10.46 -3.61 9.39
N LYS A 119 10.92 -3.68 10.64
CA LYS A 119 10.54 -2.74 11.72
C LYS A 119 11.20 -1.36 11.59
N LYS A 120 10.36 -0.32 11.60
CA LYS A 120 10.70 1.06 11.97
C LYS A 120 9.74 1.59 13.04
N ASP A 121 10.13 2.66 13.72
CA ASP A 121 9.36 3.31 14.78
C ASP A 121 8.04 3.91 14.25
N LYS A 122 7.08 4.09 15.17
CA LYS A 122 5.70 4.46 14.85
C LYS A 122 5.51 5.98 14.80
N ASN A 123 5.00 6.47 13.66
CA ASN A 123 4.59 7.86 13.39
C ASN A 123 3.80 8.51 14.55
N LYS A 124 4.01 9.80 14.81
CA LYS A 124 3.29 10.56 15.87
C LYS A 124 2.68 11.88 15.37
N LYS A 125 1.71 11.80 14.45
CA LYS A 125 0.79 12.87 13.98
C LYS A 125 0.96 14.30 14.56
N PRO A 126 1.00 15.34 13.70
CA PRO A 126 1.17 16.73 14.11
C PRO A 126 0.24 17.18 15.24
N LYS A 127 0.73 18.10 16.08
CA LYS A 127 0.03 18.61 17.25
C LYS A 127 -0.16 20.12 17.17
N TRP A 128 -1.39 20.58 17.32
CA TRP A 128 -1.67 22.01 17.48
C TRP A 128 -1.26 22.51 18.86
N VAL A 129 -0.50 23.61 18.89
CA VAL A 129 -0.07 24.36 20.09
C VAL A 129 -0.42 25.85 20.01
N GLY A 130 -1.02 26.30 18.89
CA GLY A 130 -1.34 27.69 18.61
C GLY A 130 -2.57 28.26 19.33
N ALA A 131 -2.87 29.53 19.06
CA ALA A 131 -4.02 30.23 19.64
C ALA A 131 -5.34 29.85 18.95
N ASN A 132 -6.40 29.60 19.72
CA ASN A 132 -7.73 29.26 19.18
C ASN A 132 -8.49 30.47 18.60
N GLU A 133 -7.94 31.69 18.68
CA GLU A 133 -8.56 32.93 18.23
C GLU A 133 -7.51 33.91 17.70
N PHE A 134 -7.83 34.58 16.58
CA PHE A 134 -6.99 35.58 15.92
C PHE A 134 -7.80 36.85 15.59
N ILE A 135 -7.19 38.02 15.77
CA ILE A 135 -7.78 39.31 15.36
C ILE A 135 -7.19 39.69 13.99
N ILE A 136 -8.05 39.99 13.02
CA ILE A 136 -7.70 40.26 11.63
C ILE A 136 -8.05 41.72 11.31
N ASN A 137 -7.04 42.54 11.04
CA ASN A 137 -7.19 43.94 10.64
C ASN A 137 -6.52 44.13 9.28
N GLY A 138 -7.32 44.08 8.21
CA GLY A 138 -6.81 43.95 6.84
C GLY A 138 -6.05 42.62 6.61
N THR A 139 -5.17 42.61 5.60
CA THR A 139 -4.37 41.42 5.25
C THR A 139 -3.41 41.03 6.37
N THR A 140 -3.66 39.89 7.00
CA THR A 140 -2.92 39.36 8.14
C THR A 140 -2.17 38.09 7.72
N GLN A 141 -0.95 37.88 8.22
CA GLN A 141 -0.15 36.68 7.94
C GLN A 141 0.12 35.89 9.23
N ILE A 142 -0.06 34.57 9.17
CA ILE A 142 0.11 33.62 10.28
C ILE A 142 1.05 32.52 9.79
N ASN A 143 2.18 32.33 10.49
CA ASN A 143 3.08 31.22 10.21
C ASN A 143 2.61 29.96 10.98
N LEU A 144 2.27 28.91 10.24
CA LEU A 144 1.66 27.69 10.77
C LEU A 144 2.69 26.71 11.38
N SER A 145 3.97 26.76 11.01
CA SER A 145 5.03 25.95 11.65
C SER A 145 5.36 26.40 13.09
N GLN A 146 4.79 27.54 13.51
CA GLN A 146 4.81 28.00 14.90
C GLN A 146 3.53 27.63 15.66
N GLN A 147 2.49 27.13 14.98
CA GLN A 147 1.19 26.76 15.56
C GLN A 147 0.98 25.23 15.59
N PHE A 148 1.64 24.50 14.70
CA PHE A 148 1.78 23.04 14.76
C PHE A 148 3.22 22.66 15.13
N ILE A 149 3.37 21.62 15.94
CA ILE A 149 4.64 20.95 16.18
C ILE A 149 4.53 19.47 15.84
N ASP A 150 5.66 18.87 15.54
CA ASP A 150 5.80 17.45 15.25
C ASP A 150 6.85 16.82 16.20
N ASP A 151 6.64 15.56 16.60
CA ASP A 151 7.50 14.85 17.57
C ASP A 151 8.57 13.96 16.91
N ASP A 152 8.50 13.80 15.58
CA ASP A 152 9.34 12.96 14.74
C ASP A 152 10.27 13.85 13.88
N ASN A 153 9.84 15.10 13.68
CA ASN A 153 10.42 16.15 12.85
C ASN A 153 10.22 15.87 11.35
N ASP A 154 9.05 15.35 10.98
CA ASP A 154 8.65 15.10 9.60
C ASP A 154 8.21 16.39 8.85
N ALA A 155 8.15 16.29 7.51
CA ALA A 155 7.97 17.43 6.62
C ALA A 155 6.49 17.86 6.51
N MET A 156 6.06 18.73 7.44
CA MET A 156 4.67 19.20 7.50
C MET A 156 4.23 20.04 6.29
N VAL A 157 3.13 19.62 5.65
CA VAL A 157 2.36 20.38 4.64
C VAL A 157 1.13 21.00 5.30
N TYR A 158 0.81 22.26 4.96
CA TYR A 158 -0.28 23.02 5.57
C TYR A 158 -1.43 23.32 4.61
N SER A 159 -2.66 23.34 5.14
CA SER A 159 -3.85 23.82 4.42
C SER A 159 -4.76 24.69 5.30
N VAL A 160 -5.59 25.51 4.65
CA VAL A 160 -6.57 26.38 5.29
C VAL A 160 -7.93 26.26 4.58
N SER A 161 -9.02 26.15 5.33
CA SER A 161 -10.37 26.12 4.77
C SER A 161 -10.79 27.49 4.22
N SER A 162 -11.38 27.52 3.02
CA SER A 162 -12.16 28.67 2.55
C SER A 162 -13.31 29.01 3.49
N ALA A 163 -13.57 30.29 3.73
CA ALA A 163 -14.71 30.74 4.55
C ALA A 163 -15.27 32.07 4.03
N ASP A 164 -16.60 32.22 4.05
CA ASP A 164 -17.28 33.33 3.40
C ASP A 164 -16.84 34.70 3.94
N GLY A 165 -16.26 35.52 3.05
CA GLY A 165 -15.78 36.86 3.37
C GLY A 165 -14.30 36.95 3.75
N ILE A 166 -13.57 35.84 3.87
CA ILE A 166 -12.10 35.82 3.99
C ILE A 166 -11.49 35.11 2.77
N ALA A 167 -10.62 35.82 2.04
CA ALA A 167 -9.71 35.19 1.11
C ALA A 167 -8.53 34.62 1.91
N ALA A 168 -8.38 33.29 1.91
CA ALA A 168 -7.28 32.60 2.55
C ALA A 168 -6.38 31.95 1.49
N ALA A 169 -5.07 32.17 1.59
CA ALA A 169 -4.07 31.54 0.74
C ALA A 169 -2.88 31.10 1.60
N ILE A 170 -2.23 30.00 1.25
CA ILE A 170 -0.97 29.56 1.85
C ILE A 170 0.12 29.59 0.77
N VAL A 171 1.30 30.06 1.17
CA VAL A 171 2.56 29.83 0.46
C VAL A 171 3.53 29.27 1.50
N ASP A 172 4.07 28.08 1.22
CA ASP A 172 4.89 27.29 2.13
C ASP A 172 4.21 27.10 3.51
N GLU A 173 4.72 27.72 4.57
CA GLU A 173 4.19 27.67 5.93
C GLU A 173 3.32 28.89 6.33
N ILE A 174 3.17 29.89 5.45
CA ILE A 174 2.54 31.18 5.78
C ILE A 174 1.12 31.25 5.22
N ALA A 175 0.12 31.19 6.10
CA ALA A 175 -1.26 31.50 5.80
C ALA A 175 -1.46 33.03 5.75
N THR A 176 -1.87 33.54 4.60
CA THR A 176 -2.26 34.94 4.38
C THR A 176 -3.78 35.03 4.31
N LEU A 177 -4.37 35.83 5.20
CA LEU A 177 -5.81 36.02 5.35
C LEU A 177 -6.19 37.47 5.01
N THR A 178 -7.04 37.68 4.01
CA THR A 178 -7.50 39.00 3.56
C THR A 178 -9.02 39.10 3.65
N PRO A 179 -9.58 40.01 4.46
CA PRO A 179 -11.00 40.33 4.44
C PRO A 179 -11.48 40.82 3.07
N ILE A 180 -12.52 40.18 2.55
CA ILE A 180 -13.22 40.56 1.31
C ILE A 180 -14.42 41.46 1.62
N LEU A 181 -15.02 41.30 2.81
CA LEU A 181 -16.13 42.12 3.29
C LEU A 181 -15.60 43.33 4.07
N GLY A 182 -15.96 44.55 3.64
CA GLY A 182 -15.63 45.81 4.30
C GLY A 182 -16.49 46.13 5.52
N THR A 183 -16.76 45.12 6.36
CA THR A 183 -17.58 45.20 7.58
C THR A 183 -16.97 44.34 8.68
N GLU A 184 -17.26 44.62 9.94
CA GLU A 184 -16.82 43.76 11.06
C GLU A 184 -17.65 42.47 11.12
N PHE A 185 -17.00 41.32 11.32
CA PHE A 185 -17.66 40.01 11.51
C PHE A 185 -16.74 39.02 12.20
N ASN A 186 -17.33 37.98 12.80
CA ASN A 186 -16.59 36.82 13.31
C ASN A 186 -16.84 35.61 12.40
N ILE A 187 -15.79 34.82 12.13
CA ILE A 187 -15.90 33.60 11.33
C ILE A 187 -14.88 32.55 11.79
N THR A 188 -15.25 31.28 11.72
CA THR A 188 -14.32 30.17 12.00
C THR A 188 -13.62 29.71 10.74
N ILE A 189 -12.29 29.53 10.79
CA ILE A 189 -11.53 28.80 9.77
C ILE A 189 -10.87 27.56 10.39
N THR A 190 -10.51 26.61 9.55
CA THR A 190 -9.77 25.41 9.93
C THR A 190 -8.38 25.47 9.32
N PHE A 191 -7.34 25.42 10.15
CA PHE A 191 -5.98 25.13 9.71
C PHE A 191 -5.72 23.63 9.83
N THR A 192 -4.96 23.04 8.92
CA THR A 192 -4.51 21.64 9.02
C THR A 192 -3.02 21.55 8.74
N ALA A 193 -2.33 20.71 9.50
CA ALA A 193 -1.00 20.20 9.14
C ALA A 193 -1.06 18.69 8.91
N SER A 194 -0.26 18.18 7.98
CA SER A 194 -0.07 16.76 7.71
C SER A 194 1.40 16.46 7.51
N ASP A 195 1.87 15.35 8.08
CA ASP A 195 3.23 14.80 7.93
C ASP A 195 3.39 13.95 6.64
N GLY A 196 2.28 13.69 5.92
CA GLY A 196 2.20 12.79 4.76
C GLY A 196 1.61 11.40 5.05
N ILE A 197 1.35 11.09 6.33
CA ILE A 197 0.81 9.81 6.84
C ILE A 197 -0.47 10.06 7.66
N ASP A 198 -0.37 10.92 8.67
CA ASP A 198 -1.43 11.42 9.53
C ASP A 198 -1.72 12.91 9.23
N SER A 199 -2.78 13.45 9.83
CA SER A 199 -3.04 14.90 9.83
C SER A 199 -3.74 15.36 11.10
N LYS A 200 -3.62 16.66 11.38
CA LYS A 200 -4.30 17.34 12.49
C LYS A 200 -4.89 18.65 12.01
N SER A 201 -6.21 18.68 11.89
CA SER A 201 -6.99 19.91 11.71
C SER A 201 -7.29 20.58 13.04
N GLN A 202 -7.30 21.91 13.06
CA GLN A 202 -7.74 22.73 14.18
C GLN A 202 -8.63 23.88 13.69
N VAL A 203 -9.84 23.97 14.26
CA VAL A 203 -10.76 25.10 14.06
C VAL A 203 -10.34 26.25 14.97
N VAL A 204 -10.29 27.46 14.42
CA VAL A 204 -9.94 28.70 15.13
C VAL A 204 -10.94 29.81 14.79
N ASN A 205 -11.19 30.72 15.73
CA ASN A 205 -12.05 31.89 15.53
C ASN A 205 -11.26 33.07 14.94
N LEU A 206 -11.81 33.75 13.95
CA LEU A 206 -11.31 35.01 13.42
C LEU A 206 -12.26 36.14 13.82
N ILE A 207 -11.71 37.22 14.39
CA ILE A 207 -12.43 38.46 14.68
C ILE A 207 -11.94 39.50 13.67
N VAL A 208 -12.79 39.87 12.71
CA VAL A 208 -12.45 40.81 11.63
C VAL A 208 -12.88 42.22 12.01
N ILE A 209 -11.94 43.16 12.00
CA ILE A 209 -12.16 44.59 12.28
C ILE A 209 -11.77 45.45 11.07
N VAL A 210 -12.38 46.63 10.95
CA VAL A 210 -12.23 47.52 9.77
C VAL A 210 -11.98 48.97 10.20
N GLU A 211 -10.84 49.53 9.80
CA GLU A 211 -10.51 50.94 10.05
C GLU A 211 -11.03 51.88 8.94
N GLU A 212 -11.73 52.95 9.32
CA GLU A 212 -12.17 53.99 8.38
C GLU A 212 -10.96 54.77 7.81
N THR A 213 -10.79 54.76 6.50
CA THR A 213 -9.83 55.64 5.79
C THR A 213 -10.51 56.42 4.66
N THR A 214 -10.15 57.69 4.51
CA THR A 214 -10.87 58.65 3.66
C THR A 214 -10.26 58.78 2.26
N SER A 215 -11.11 58.71 1.23
CA SER A 215 -10.70 58.71 -0.17
C SER A 215 -10.49 60.11 -0.77
N VAL A 216 -9.40 60.30 -1.52
CA VAL A 216 -9.23 61.38 -2.50
C VAL A 216 -8.70 60.77 -3.81
N GLY A 217 -9.34 61.07 -4.95
CA GLY A 217 -9.07 60.40 -6.24
C GLY A 217 -8.40 61.29 -7.31
N GLY A 218 -8.08 60.70 -8.47
CA GLY A 218 -7.49 61.40 -9.63
C GLY A 218 -7.51 60.56 -10.93
N THR A 219 -7.56 61.22 -12.09
CA THR A 219 -7.72 60.65 -13.46
C THR A 219 -7.08 61.59 -14.52
N ILE A 220 -7.02 61.39 -15.85
CA ILE A 220 -7.76 60.51 -16.81
C ILE A 220 -6.91 60.20 -18.08
N SER A 221 -7.21 59.06 -18.71
CA SER A 221 -7.22 58.81 -20.18
C SER A 221 -5.91 58.76 -21.02
N PRO A 222 -5.96 58.20 -22.27
CA PRO A 222 -4.79 57.75 -23.05
C PRO A 222 -4.49 58.55 -24.35
N ILE A 223 -3.49 58.12 -25.12
CA ILE A 223 -3.05 58.67 -26.44
C ILE A 223 -2.79 57.53 -27.45
N ASN A 224 -2.76 57.84 -28.77
CA ASN A 224 -2.84 56.94 -29.93
C ASN A 224 -1.68 57.17 -30.95
N ASP A 225 -1.62 56.35 -32.03
CA ASP A 225 -0.87 56.58 -33.32
C ASP A 225 0.69 56.50 -33.31
N THR A 226 1.46 56.20 -34.39
CA THR A 226 1.22 55.80 -35.82
C THR A 226 2.48 55.22 -36.53
N ASN A 227 2.30 54.48 -37.65
CA ASN A 227 3.19 54.36 -38.85
C ASN A 227 4.61 53.71 -38.69
N GLN A 228 5.33 53.20 -39.72
CA GLN A 228 5.13 52.99 -41.18
C GLN A 228 5.99 51.80 -41.70
N ALA A 229 5.94 51.46 -43.01
CA ALA A 229 6.56 50.25 -43.61
C ALA A 229 7.69 50.53 -44.64
N LEU A 230 8.47 49.50 -45.04
CA LEU A 230 9.43 49.52 -46.17
C LEU A 230 9.80 48.11 -46.71
N ASN A 231 9.93 47.97 -48.05
CA ASN A 231 10.29 46.74 -48.80
C ASN A 231 11.48 47.00 -49.76
N ILE A 232 12.48 46.11 -49.88
CA ILE A 232 13.54 46.11 -50.95
C ILE A 232 13.99 44.68 -51.33
N THR A 233 14.47 44.47 -52.57
CA THR A 233 15.07 43.23 -53.17
C THR A 233 16.36 43.62 -53.97
N ILE A 234 17.12 42.84 -54.77
CA ILE A 234 16.90 41.75 -55.78
C ILE A 234 18.25 40.94 -56.01
N PRO A 235 18.35 39.92 -56.92
CA PRO A 235 19.35 38.82 -56.82
C PRO A 235 20.61 38.92 -57.72
N LEU A 236 21.35 37.80 -57.94
CA LEU A 236 22.56 37.67 -58.79
C LEU A 236 22.65 36.30 -59.54
N ASN A 237 23.58 36.14 -60.50
CA ASN A 237 23.78 34.97 -61.42
C ASN A 237 25.28 34.88 -61.89
N GLU A 238 25.86 34.05 -62.79
CA GLU A 238 25.39 33.12 -63.87
C GLU A 238 26.49 32.12 -64.39
N THR A 239 26.23 30.80 -64.51
CA THR A 239 26.99 29.78 -65.34
C THR A 239 28.50 29.53 -65.00
N ILE A 240 29.43 28.78 -65.68
CA ILE A 240 29.67 28.29 -67.08
C ILE A 240 30.50 26.95 -67.16
N ASN A 241 30.03 25.97 -67.98
CA ASN A 241 30.68 24.88 -68.79
C ASN A 241 31.64 23.75 -68.28
N GLN A 242 31.60 22.66 -69.09
CA GLN A 242 32.27 21.34 -69.04
C GLN A 242 33.62 21.26 -69.83
N THR A 243 34.34 20.12 -69.76
CA THR A 243 34.79 19.32 -70.95
C THR A 243 35.23 17.87 -70.60
N LEU A 244 35.60 17.04 -71.60
CA LEU A 244 35.67 15.55 -71.53
C LEU A 244 36.94 14.91 -72.16
N ASN A 245 37.37 13.76 -71.59
CA ASN A 245 38.05 12.55 -72.13
C ASN A 245 39.29 12.61 -73.09
N ILE A 246 40.15 11.56 -72.99
CA ILE A 246 40.64 10.64 -74.07
C ILE A 246 41.61 9.57 -73.47
N THR A 247 41.73 8.39 -74.10
CA THR A 247 42.57 7.21 -73.68
C THR A 247 43.28 6.58 -74.90
N PRO A 248 44.48 5.92 -74.78
CA PRO A 248 44.68 4.57 -75.40
C PRO A 248 45.83 3.63 -74.89
N THR A 249 45.48 2.37 -74.60
CA THR A 249 46.05 1.00 -74.94
C THR A 249 47.48 0.69 -75.54
N ILE A 250 48.16 -0.41 -75.11
CA ILE A 250 48.86 -1.59 -75.83
C ILE A 250 50.20 -2.05 -75.14
N ASN A 251 50.63 -3.33 -74.87
CA ASN A 251 50.13 -4.74 -74.96
C ASN A 251 50.97 -5.78 -74.12
N GLU A 252 50.35 -6.76 -73.40
CA GLU A 252 50.83 -8.13 -72.95
C GLU A 252 52.18 -8.27 -72.15
N THR A 253 52.63 -9.35 -71.46
CA THR A 253 52.50 -10.84 -71.55
C THR A 253 52.82 -11.61 -70.22
N ILE A 254 52.17 -12.78 -70.01
CA ILE A 254 52.69 -14.11 -69.48
C ILE A 254 53.72 -14.16 -68.31
N ALA A 255 53.41 -14.88 -67.20
CA ALA A 255 54.20 -16.04 -66.67
C ALA A 255 53.70 -16.71 -65.36
N ASN A 256 53.77 -18.06 -65.36
CA ASN A 256 54.00 -19.02 -64.25
C ASN A 256 53.04 -19.15 -63.03
N GLN A 257 52.74 -20.42 -62.72
CA GLN A 257 52.04 -20.87 -61.51
C GLN A 257 53.00 -21.03 -60.32
N THR A 258 52.56 -20.63 -59.14
CA THR A 258 53.09 -21.06 -57.83
C THR A 258 51.93 -21.54 -56.95
N ASN A 259 52.21 -22.28 -55.87
CA ASN A 259 51.18 -22.98 -55.08
C ASN A 259 50.07 -22.04 -54.59
N ILE A 260 48.85 -22.24 -55.09
CA ILE A 260 47.72 -21.36 -54.85
C ILE A 260 47.08 -21.69 -53.49
N THR A 261 47.48 -20.98 -52.43
CA THR A 261 46.55 -20.65 -51.35
C THR A 261 45.45 -19.75 -51.92
N ALA A 262 44.18 -20.15 -51.79
CA ALA A 262 43.08 -19.36 -52.33
C ALA A 262 43.04 -17.95 -51.71
N LYS A 263 42.93 -16.93 -52.57
CA LYS A 263 42.62 -15.56 -52.13
C LYS A 263 41.16 -15.52 -51.70
N THR A 264 40.93 -15.22 -50.42
CA THR A 264 39.63 -15.25 -49.75
C THR A 264 39.51 -14.07 -48.79
N ILE A 265 38.33 -13.47 -48.75
CA ILE A 265 37.98 -12.43 -47.77
C ILE A 265 37.01 -13.06 -46.76
N ALA A 266 37.42 -13.19 -45.51
CA ALA A 266 36.55 -13.59 -44.42
C ALA A 266 35.95 -12.33 -43.79
N ILE A 267 34.68 -12.06 -44.09
CA ILE A 267 33.94 -10.95 -43.50
C ILE A 267 33.86 -11.13 -41.98
N ASN A 268 34.04 -10.04 -41.24
CA ASN A 268 33.72 -9.97 -39.82
C ASN A 268 32.80 -8.77 -39.61
N LEU A 269 31.50 -9.00 -39.77
CA LEU A 269 30.47 -8.02 -39.39
C LEU A 269 30.19 -8.19 -37.89
N ALA A 270 30.34 -7.11 -37.13
CA ALA A 270 30.16 -7.06 -35.68
C ALA A 270 29.54 -5.72 -35.25
N TYR A 271 28.90 -5.67 -34.09
CA TYR A 271 28.64 -4.41 -33.39
C TYR A 271 29.97 -3.78 -32.93
N LYS A 272 30.03 -2.45 -32.83
CA LYS A 272 31.28 -1.69 -32.69
C LYS A 272 31.69 -1.53 -31.22
N SER A 273 32.27 -2.58 -30.65
CA SER A 273 32.66 -2.58 -29.24
C SER A 273 33.58 -1.41 -28.84
N GLY A 274 33.26 -0.79 -27.70
CA GLY A 274 33.90 0.44 -27.20
C GLY A 274 33.31 1.75 -27.75
N SER A 275 32.16 1.69 -28.41
CA SER A 275 31.36 2.83 -28.88
C SER A 275 30.57 3.51 -27.73
N ILE A 276 29.91 4.63 -28.05
CA ILE A 276 28.87 5.26 -27.21
C ILE A 276 27.45 4.97 -27.73
N TYR A 277 27.36 4.33 -28.89
CA TYR A 277 26.14 3.83 -29.54
C TYR A 277 26.12 2.31 -29.36
N ASP A 278 24.96 1.67 -29.14
CA ASP A 278 24.87 0.23 -28.79
C ASP A 278 25.92 -0.18 -27.73
N ALA A 279 25.97 0.56 -26.62
CA ALA A 279 27.05 0.49 -25.64
C ALA A 279 27.14 -0.84 -24.85
N ASN A 280 26.30 -1.82 -25.19
CA ASN A 280 26.31 -3.18 -24.67
C ASN A 280 26.57 -4.26 -25.76
N ASP A 281 26.85 -3.84 -27.01
CA ASP A 281 27.11 -4.70 -28.19
C ASP A 281 26.01 -5.75 -28.45
N ASN A 282 24.72 -5.39 -28.35
CA ASN A 282 23.60 -6.34 -28.52
C ASN A 282 22.76 -6.16 -29.79
N GLY A 283 22.78 -4.99 -30.44
CA GLY A 283 21.96 -4.66 -31.61
C GLY A 283 20.49 -4.30 -31.34
N GLU A 284 20.13 -3.91 -30.11
CA GLU A 284 18.80 -3.51 -29.67
C GLU A 284 18.84 -2.15 -28.96
N GLU A 285 18.28 -1.12 -29.60
CA GLU A 285 18.35 0.28 -29.14
C GLU A 285 17.00 0.99 -29.10
N SER A 286 16.95 2.15 -28.47
CA SER A 286 15.83 3.09 -28.55
C SER A 286 15.58 3.53 -30.01
N ILE A 287 14.34 3.89 -30.39
CA ILE A 287 14.09 4.54 -31.70
C ILE A 287 14.86 5.87 -31.87
N ASN A 288 15.33 6.47 -30.76
CA ASN A 288 16.20 7.65 -30.77
C ASN A 288 17.70 7.29 -30.67
N GLY A 289 18.01 6.01 -30.42
CA GLY A 289 19.35 5.46 -30.32
C GLY A 289 19.97 5.12 -31.68
N ILE A 290 21.19 4.59 -31.64
CA ILE A 290 21.96 4.22 -32.83
C ILE A 290 22.65 2.88 -32.55
N VAL A 291 22.57 1.95 -33.49
CA VAL A 291 23.38 0.72 -33.47
C VAL A 291 24.49 0.89 -34.49
N ASP A 292 25.76 0.80 -34.08
CA ASP A 292 26.89 1.02 -34.98
C ASP A 292 27.67 -0.26 -35.32
N LEU A 293 27.70 -0.58 -36.61
CA LEU A 293 28.19 -1.86 -37.15
C LEU A 293 29.53 -1.67 -37.88
N SER A 294 30.47 -2.59 -37.64
CA SER A 294 31.82 -2.56 -38.18
C SER A 294 32.13 -3.78 -39.03
N VAL A 295 32.96 -3.57 -40.06
CA VAL A 295 33.61 -4.65 -40.85
C VAL A 295 35.14 -4.60 -40.79
N GLU A 296 35.71 -3.74 -39.92
CA GLU A 296 37.16 -3.42 -39.91
C GLU A 296 38.07 -4.61 -39.62
N ASN A 297 37.55 -5.60 -38.87
CA ASN A 297 38.25 -6.81 -38.45
C ASN A 297 38.19 -7.95 -39.49
N SER A 298 37.63 -7.69 -40.67
CA SER A 298 37.55 -8.69 -41.76
C SER A 298 38.94 -9.13 -42.23
N ALA A 299 39.17 -10.44 -42.26
CA ALA A 299 40.48 -11.01 -42.57
C ALA A 299 40.64 -11.28 -44.07
N ILE A 300 41.78 -10.87 -44.63
CA ILE A 300 42.12 -11.02 -46.05
C ILE A 300 43.32 -11.97 -46.16
N SER A 301 43.22 -13.05 -46.93
CA SER A 301 44.25 -14.11 -46.94
C SER A 301 45.54 -13.77 -47.72
N TRP A 302 45.67 -12.54 -48.23
CA TRP A 302 46.84 -12.05 -48.95
C TRP A 302 47.12 -10.57 -48.64
N ASP A 303 48.33 -10.12 -48.97
CA ASP A 303 48.72 -8.71 -48.89
C ASP A 303 47.97 -7.91 -49.98
N ALA A 304 46.87 -7.29 -49.58
CA ALA A 304 45.91 -6.64 -50.47
C ALA A 304 45.97 -5.12 -50.31
N ASP A 305 46.03 -4.41 -51.44
CA ASP A 305 45.82 -2.97 -51.47
C ASP A 305 44.41 -2.62 -50.99
N LYS A 306 44.29 -2.15 -49.74
CA LYS A 306 43.00 -1.81 -49.13
C LYS A 306 42.29 -0.65 -49.81
N SER A 307 42.97 0.14 -50.66
CA SER A 307 42.32 1.17 -51.48
C SER A 307 41.49 0.61 -52.65
N ARG A 308 41.59 -0.70 -52.92
CA ARG A 308 40.81 -1.46 -53.90
C ARG A 308 39.61 -2.23 -53.31
N LEU A 309 39.35 -2.05 -52.01
CA LEU A 309 38.20 -2.64 -51.34
C LEU A 309 36.98 -1.73 -51.42
N CYS A 310 35.80 -2.34 -51.47
CA CYS A 310 34.54 -1.72 -51.09
C CYS A 310 33.70 -2.72 -50.26
N THR A 311 32.76 -2.22 -49.47
CA THR A 311 31.77 -3.03 -48.75
C THR A 311 30.39 -2.66 -49.27
N ARG A 312 29.69 -3.63 -49.84
CA ARG A 312 28.25 -3.52 -50.11
C ARG A 312 27.50 -3.81 -48.83
N TRP A 313 26.55 -2.94 -48.50
CA TRP A 313 25.67 -3.06 -47.35
C TRP A 313 24.22 -3.20 -47.82
N GLU A 314 23.46 -4.02 -47.10
CA GLU A 314 22.04 -4.27 -47.34
C GLU A 314 21.28 -4.17 -46.01
N VAL A 315 20.20 -3.38 -45.98
CA VAL A 315 19.32 -3.19 -44.82
C VAL A 315 17.93 -3.69 -45.22
N TYR A 316 17.45 -4.72 -44.54
CA TYR A 316 16.12 -5.28 -44.76
C TYR A 316 15.22 -5.01 -43.56
N SER A 317 14.16 -4.21 -43.76
CA SER A 317 13.07 -4.00 -42.80
C SER A 317 12.03 -5.12 -42.96
N PHE A 318 11.75 -5.84 -41.87
CA PHE A 318 10.69 -6.86 -41.84
C PHE A 318 9.28 -6.25 -41.92
N GLU A 319 9.10 -5.03 -41.41
CA GLU A 319 7.78 -4.40 -41.28
C GLU A 319 7.30 -3.78 -42.61
N ASP A 320 8.23 -3.28 -43.43
CA ASP A 320 7.95 -2.68 -44.74
C ASP A 320 8.16 -3.64 -45.93
N ASP A 321 8.66 -4.87 -45.67
CA ASP A 321 9.23 -5.80 -46.68
C ASP A 321 10.22 -5.10 -47.64
N LYS A 322 11.10 -4.26 -47.07
CA LYS A 322 11.90 -3.30 -47.82
C LYS A 322 13.39 -3.58 -47.67
N LEU A 323 14.05 -3.79 -48.81
CA LEU A 323 15.51 -3.88 -48.93
C LEU A 323 16.09 -2.57 -49.48
N THR A 324 17.05 -1.98 -48.76
CA THR A 324 17.88 -0.86 -49.22
C THR A 324 19.34 -1.31 -49.35
N THR A 325 20.01 -0.92 -50.43
CA THR A 325 21.39 -1.31 -50.73
C THR A 325 22.28 -0.10 -50.98
N PHE A 326 23.46 -0.04 -50.36
CA PHE A 326 24.47 1.01 -50.59
C PHE A 326 25.90 0.44 -50.53
N CYS A 327 26.93 1.27 -50.75
CA CYS A 327 28.31 0.82 -50.87
C CYS A 327 29.31 1.84 -50.31
N ASN A 328 30.24 1.40 -49.47
CA ASN A 328 31.34 2.23 -48.95
C ASN A 328 32.68 1.77 -49.52
N GLY A 329 33.61 2.68 -49.80
CA GLY A 329 34.98 2.38 -50.24
C GLY A 329 35.29 2.82 -51.67
N ASN A 330 36.05 1.98 -52.38
CA ASN A 330 36.55 2.29 -53.71
C ASN A 330 35.42 2.54 -54.72
N ALA A 331 35.52 3.65 -55.47
CA ALA A 331 34.50 4.08 -56.42
C ALA A 331 34.31 3.13 -57.61
N ASP A 332 35.39 2.56 -58.16
CA ASP A 332 35.32 1.59 -59.27
C ASP A 332 34.66 0.28 -58.80
N CYS A 333 34.98 -0.15 -57.56
CA CYS A 333 34.41 -1.31 -56.90
C CYS A 333 32.90 -1.17 -56.66
N CYS A 334 32.46 -0.02 -56.14
CA CYS A 334 31.03 0.26 -55.97
C CYS A 334 30.31 0.37 -57.33
N ALA A 335 30.90 1.05 -58.31
CA ALA A 335 30.32 1.18 -59.65
C ALA A 335 30.19 -0.18 -60.37
N PHE A 336 31.13 -1.11 -60.15
CA PHE A 336 31.06 -2.48 -60.64
C PHE A 336 29.86 -3.27 -60.09
N VAL A 337 29.45 -3.03 -58.84
CA VAL A 337 28.17 -3.55 -58.29
C VAL A 337 26.97 -2.62 -58.52
N SER A 338 27.08 -1.66 -59.45
CA SER A 338 26.04 -0.70 -59.84
C SER A 338 25.58 0.26 -58.72
N LEU A 339 26.46 0.56 -57.76
CA LEU A 339 26.22 1.47 -56.64
C LEU A 339 27.17 2.67 -56.69
N LEU A 340 26.78 3.79 -56.09
CA LEU A 340 27.68 4.92 -55.86
C LEU A 340 28.31 4.79 -54.45
N PRO A 341 29.59 5.18 -54.26
CA PRO A 341 30.22 5.15 -52.95
C PRO A 341 29.60 6.21 -52.03
N THR A 342 29.03 5.80 -50.90
CA THR A 342 28.51 6.66 -49.83
C THR A 342 29.58 7.15 -48.86
N SER A 343 30.73 6.47 -48.81
CA SER A 343 31.95 6.92 -48.13
C SER A 343 33.19 6.37 -48.83
N SER A 344 34.38 6.91 -48.52
CA SER A 344 35.65 6.58 -49.19
C SER A 344 36.40 5.37 -48.64
N ASN A 345 36.15 4.94 -47.39
CA ASN A 345 36.80 3.76 -46.83
C ASN A 345 35.82 2.58 -46.82
N TRP A 346 36.28 1.40 -47.23
CA TRP A 346 35.45 0.19 -47.24
C TRP A 346 34.98 -0.22 -45.83
N ASN A 347 35.75 0.12 -44.80
CA ASN A 347 35.53 -0.23 -43.41
C ASN A 347 35.01 0.94 -42.55
N ASP A 348 34.43 1.98 -43.15
CA ASP A 348 33.72 3.00 -42.38
C ASP A 348 32.50 2.37 -41.66
N ILE A 349 32.31 2.78 -40.39
CA ILE A 349 31.26 2.28 -39.50
C ILE A 349 29.88 2.60 -40.09
N TYR A 350 28.99 1.61 -40.11
CA TYR A 350 27.59 1.82 -40.45
C TYR A 350 26.75 2.07 -39.21
N TYR A 351 26.41 3.33 -38.97
CA TYR A 351 25.44 3.76 -37.97
C TYR A 351 24.02 3.47 -38.48
N SER A 352 23.36 2.44 -37.94
CA SER A 352 21.93 2.17 -38.14
C SER A 352 21.11 2.98 -37.14
N ALA A 353 19.99 3.53 -37.57
CA ALA A 353 19.07 4.32 -36.75
C ALA A 353 17.64 4.17 -37.30
N PHE A 354 16.61 4.34 -36.47
CA PHE A 354 15.22 4.18 -36.89
C PHE A 354 14.85 5.09 -38.08
N GLY A 355 14.16 4.54 -39.09
CA GLY A 355 13.82 5.21 -40.35
C GLY A 355 15.00 5.42 -41.32
N LYS A 356 16.26 5.42 -40.85
CA LYS A 356 17.44 5.60 -41.70
C LYS A 356 17.59 4.40 -42.64
N ASP A 357 17.87 4.67 -43.91
CA ASP A 357 17.98 3.66 -44.97
C ASP A 357 16.75 2.74 -45.08
N GLY A 358 15.60 3.14 -44.52
CA GLY A 358 14.39 2.32 -44.46
C GLY A 358 14.37 1.28 -43.35
N ALA A 359 15.16 1.44 -42.28
CA ALA A 359 15.07 0.61 -41.09
C ALA A 359 13.78 0.89 -40.28
N SER A 360 13.20 -0.17 -39.71
CA SER A 360 11.97 -0.18 -38.89
C SER A 360 12.26 -0.81 -37.51
N HIS A 361 11.27 -1.31 -36.75
CA HIS A 361 11.54 -1.89 -35.42
C HIS A 361 12.32 -3.21 -35.48
N SER A 362 12.31 -3.91 -36.62
CA SER A 362 13.02 -5.18 -36.78
C SER A 362 13.69 -5.29 -38.15
N ASN A 363 15.01 -5.42 -38.14
CA ASN A 363 15.84 -5.38 -39.34
C ASN A 363 16.89 -6.48 -39.36
N ILE A 364 17.31 -6.85 -40.56
CA ILE A 364 18.59 -7.52 -40.80
C ILE A 364 19.51 -6.55 -41.54
N VAL A 365 20.67 -6.27 -40.97
CA VAL A 365 21.75 -5.54 -41.64
C VAL A 365 22.79 -6.56 -42.11
N SER A 366 23.08 -6.56 -43.41
CA SER A 366 24.02 -7.47 -44.07
C SER A 366 25.16 -6.71 -44.73
N ALA A 367 26.35 -7.31 -44.74
CA ALA A 367 27.55 -6.73 -45.33
C ALA A 367 28.36 -7.76 -46.13
N GLN A 368 28.89 -7.33 -47.28
CA GLN A 368 29.82 -8.10 -48.11
C GLN A 368 31.00 -7.23 -48.53
N ALA A 369 32.21 -7.65 -48.17
CA ALA A 369 33.45 -7.01 -48.60
C ALA A 369 33.87 -7.54 -49.98
N ILE A 370 34.31 -6.63 -50.85
CA ILE A 370 34.65 -6.90 -52.25
C ILE A 370 36.00 -6.25 -52.53
N TYR A 371 36.95 -7.02 -53.05
CA TYR A 371 38.19 -6.52 -53.61
C TYR A 371 38.05 -6.43 -55.13
N TYR A 372 38.32 -5.26 -55.70
CA TYR A 372 38.22 -5.00 -57.13
C TYR A 372 39.51 -4.32 -57.64
N ASP A 373 40.38 -5.11 -58.28
CA ASP A 373 41.56 -4.61 -58.99
C ASP A 373 41.53 -5.12 -60.44
N VAL A 374 40.74 -4.40 -61.25
CA VAL A 374 40.62 -4.59 -62.69
C VAL A 374 41.29 -3.42 -63.40
N ASN A 375 42.31 -3.72 -64.21
CA ASN A 375 42.95 -2.75 -65.09
C ASN A 375 42.69 -3.16 -66.54
N THR A 376 41.96 -2.32 -67.27
CA THR A 376 41.68 -2.49 -68.70
C THR A 376 42.71 -1.83 -69.62
N SER A 377 43.74 -1.15 -69.07
CA SER A 377 44.87 -0.74 -69.90
C SER A 377 45.61 -1.96 -70.41
N ILE A 378 45.77 -2.04 -71.73
CA ILE A 378 46.32 -3.21 -72.42
C ILE A 378 47.84 -3.32 -72.19
N ASP A 379 48.49 -2.28 -71.65
CA ASP A 379 49.89 -2.28 -71.20
C ASP A 379 50.12 -3.13 -69.95
N ASN A 380 49.08 -3.34 -69.13
CA ASN A 380 49.14 -4.18 -67.91
C ASN A 380 47.73 -4.70 -67.55
N PRO A 381 47.15 -5.59 -68.36
CA PRO A 381 45.77 -6.04 -68.18
C PRO A 381 45.65 -6.90 -66.91
N LYS A 382 44.84 -6.45 -65.95
CA LYS A 382 44.60 -7.14 -64.67
C LYS A 382 43.10 -7.35 -64.47
N SER A 383 42.72 -8.47 -63.87
CA SER A 383 41.34 -8.74 -63.45
C SER A 383 41.34 -9.61 -62.19
N GLU A 384 41.51 -8.99 -61.02
CA GLU A 384 41.33 -9.63 -59.73
C GLU A 384 40.08 -9.10 -59.03
N VAL A 385 39.04 -9.92 -58.96
CA VAL A 385 37.81 -9.63 -58.21
C VAL A 385 37.58 -10.76 -57.22
N TYR A 386 37.49 -10.42 -55.93
CA TYR A 386 37.22 -11.38 -54.85
C TYR A 386 36.10 -10.85 -53.96
N TYR A 387 35.16 -11.70 -53.62
CA TYR A 387 34.07 -11.41 -52.68
C TYR A 387 34.35 -12.12 -51.35
N SER A 388 33.83 -11.57 -50.25
CA SER A 388 33.53 -12.36 -49.06
C SER A 388 32.20 -13.10 -49.22
N GLU A 389 31.95 -14.05 -48.32
CA GLU A 389 30.57 -14.41 -47.99
C GLU A 389 29.83 -13.21 -47.38
N TRP A 390 28.50 -13.29 -47.27
CA TRP A 390 27.70 -12.30 -46.54
C TRP A 390 27.81 -12.52 -45.03
N GLY A 391 28.13 -11.45 -44.29
CA GLY A 391 27.83 -11.36 -42.87
C GLY A 391 26.46 -10.72 -42.68
N ASN A 392 25.72 -11.10 -41.65
CA ASN A 392 24.48 -10.42 -41.25
C ASN A 392 24.32 -10.38 -39.73
N LEU A 393 23.62 -9.35 -39.24
CA LEU A 393 23.25 -9.14 -37.84
C LEU A 393 21.81 -8.61 -37.77
N SER A 394 21.16 -8.86 -36.63
CA SER A 394 19.86 -8.27 -36.29
C SER A 394 20.07 -6.84 -35.81
N VAL A 395 19.20 -5.92 -36.22
CA VAL A 395 19.11 -4.59 -35.59
C VAL A 395 17.65 -4.33 -35.25
N LYS A 396 17.37 -4.09 -33.96
CA LYS A 396 16.02 -3.79 -33.48
C LYS A 396 15.98 -2.40 -32.87
N PHE A 397 14.83 -1.74 -33.02
CA PHE A 397 14.53 -0.51 -32.33
C PHE A 397 13.26 -0.66 -31.50
N PHE A 398 13.27 -0.14 -30.27
CA PHE A 398 12.14 -0.16 -29.34
C PHE A 398 11.79 1.25 -28.86
N GLU A 399 10.54 1.45 -28.45
CA GLU A 399 10.11 2.68 -27.81
C GLU A 399 10.50 2.65 -26.32
N GLU A 400 11.24 3.65 -25.87
CA GLU A 400 11.42 3.87 -24.43
C GLU A 400 10.13 4.42 -23.81
N GLU A 401 9.65 3.83 -22.72
CA GLU A 401 8.51 4.33 -21.95
C GLU A 401 8.92 4.65 -20.49
N THR A 402 8.47 5.79 -19.95
CA THR A 402 8.49 6.10 -18.51
C THR A 402 7.20 5.58 -17.88
N LEU A 403 7.34 4.73 -16.86
CA LEU A 403 6.23 4.22 -16.05
C LEU A 403 5.76 5.24 -15.00
N PHE A 404 4.47 5.27 -14.70
CA PHE A 404 3.87 6.05 -13.62
C PHE A 404 2.78 5.26 -12.87
N SER A 405 2.54 5.62 -11.61
CA SER A 405 1.61 4.92 -10.71
C SER A 405 0.94 5.91 -9.78
N GLY A 406 -0.38 5.78 -9.57
CA GLY A 406 -1.15 6.55 -8.60
C GLY A 406 -1.21 8.06 -8.84
N ILE A 407 -1.02 8.55 -10.07
CA ILE A 407 -0.99 9.99 -10.37
C ILE A 407 -2.42 10.57 -10.38
N CYS A 408 -2.65 11.68 -9.66
CA CYS A 408 -3.98 12.30 -9.50
C CYS A 408 -3.97 13.84 -9.30
N LEU A 409 -3.19 14.59 -10.08
CA LEU A 409 -2.83 16.00 -9.84
C LEU A 409 -3.92 16.92 -9.21
N GLU A 410 -5.09 17.07 -9.84
CA GLU A 410 -6.27 17.79 -9.31
C GLU A 410 -7.40 16.83 -8.86
N THR A 411 -7.15 15.53 -8.91
CA THR A 411 -8.15 14.44 -8.78
C THR A 411 -7.92 13.54 -7.57
N CYS A 412 -6.89 13.80 -6.74
CA CYS A 412 -6.72 13.12 -5.46
C CYS A 412 -7.83 13.49 -4.44
N ALA A 413 -8.48 14.65 -4.60
CA ALA A 413 -9.57 15.12 -3.74
C ALA A 413 -10.67 15.84 -4.56
N LEU A 414 -11.83 15.20 -4.71
CA LEU A 414 -12.95 15.61 -5.55
C LEU A 414 -14.23 15.80 -4.74
N THR A 415 -15.07 16.75 -5.16
CA THR A 415 -16.34 17.07 -4.50
C THR A 415 -17.45 17.35 -5.52
N GLY A 416 -18.71 17.08 -5.16
CA GLY A 416 -19.88 17.32 -6.02
C GLY A 416 -20.02 16.40 -7.25
N LEU A 417 -19.22 15.33 -7.33
CA LEU A 417 -19.22 14.39 -8.45
C LEU A 417 -20.04 13.13 -8.14
N ASN A 418 -21.36 13.21 -8.33
CA ASN A 418 -22.28 12.07 -8.22
C ASN A 418 -22.79 11.65 -9.61
N LYS A 419 -22.14 10.66 -10.23
CA LYS A 419 -22.53 10.03 -11.50
C LYS A 419 -22.01 8.59 -11.58
N SER A 420 -22.71 7.74 -12.33
CA SER A 420 -22.25 6.40 -12.68
C SER A 420 -21.17 6.38 -13.78
N SER A 421 -20.86 7.52 -14.41
CA SER A 421 -19.89 7.59 -15.52
C SER A 421 -19.33 8.99 -15.76
N TYR A 422 -18.08 9.06 -16.20
CA TYR A 422 -17.32 10.28 -16.48
C TYR A 422 -16.61 10.17 -17.84
N SER A 423 -16.16 11.29 -18.40
CA SER A 423 -15.31 11.28 -19.60
C SER A 423 -13.86 11.48 -19.20
N LEU A 424 -13.00 10.51 -19.46
CA LEU A 424 -11.56 10.74 -19.51
C LEU A 424 -11.26 11.45 -20.84
N VAL A 425 -10.58 12.59 -20.79
CA VAL A 425 -10.16 13.35 -21.96
C VAL A 425 -8.64 13.30 -22.07
N PHE A 426 -8.15 12.84 -23.21
CA PHE A 426 -6.73 12.73 -23.51
C PHE A 426 -6.32 13.84 -24.48
N GLU A 427 -5.22 14.52 -24.16
CA GLU A 427 -4.56 15.45 -25.07
C GLU A 427 -3.15 14.90 -25.33
N ILE A 428 -2.83 14.65 -26.60
CA ILE A 428 -1.58 14.03 -27.05
C ILE A 428 -0.88 14.99 -28.01
N GLU A 429 0.37 15.34 -27.71
CA GLU A 429 1.25 16.17 -28.53
C GLU A 429 2.49 15.36 -28.97
N ASP A 430 3.14 15.78 -30.07
CA ASP A 430 4.45 15.28 -30.51
C ASP A 430 4.55 13.74 -30.68
N ASN A 431 3.45 13.11 -31.11
CA ASN A 431 3.30 11.66 -31.33
C ASN A 431 3.54 10.78 -30.08
N ALA A 432 3.36 11.29 -28.86
CA ALA A 432 3.47 10.45 -27.67
C ALA A 432 2.45 9.29 -27.66
N ILE A 433 2.86 8.14 -27.14
CA ILE A 433 1.98 7.00 -26.90
C ILE A 433 1.82 6.87 -25.38
N LEU A 434 0.58 6.98 -24.93
CA LEU A 434 0.19 6.92 -23.52
C LEU A 434 -0.59 5.61 -23.27
N ARG A 435 -0.13 4.79 -22.33
CA ARG A 435 -0.85 3.61 -21.83
C ARG A 435 -1.48 3.93 -20.48
N ILE A 436 -2.76 3.60 -20.30
CA ILE A 436 -3.41 3.62 -19.00
C ILE A 436 -3.77 2.18 -18.63
N ASP A 437 -2.99 1.58 -17.73
CA ASP A 437 -3.21 0.22 -17.28
C ASP A 437 -4.44 0.15 -16.38
N ARG A 438 -4.49 1.03 -15.37
CA ARG A 438 -5.49 1.01 -14.30
C ARG A 438 -5.93 2.40 -13.87
N ILE A 439 -7.15 2.47 -13.35
CA ILE A 439 -7.65 3.59 -12.55
C ILE A 439 -7.96 3.11 -11.13
N LYS A 440 -7.44 3.81 -10.14
CA LYS A 440 -7.82 3.66 -8.72
C LYS A 440 -8.74 4.81 -8.36
N TYR A 441 -9.79 4.57 -7.59
CA TYR A 441 -10.75 5.61 -7.25
C TYR A 441 -11.41 5.35 -5.90
N SER A 442 -11.90 6.40 -5.25
CA SER A 442 -12.74 6.28 -4.06
C SER A 442 -14.09 6.96 -4.26
N VAL A 443 -15.14 6.34 -3.71
CA VAL A 443 -16.51 6.88 -3.68
C VAL A 443 -17.06 6.81 -2.26
N ILE A 444 -17.82 7.83 -1.85
CA ILE A 444 -18.75 7.69 -0.73
C ILE A 444 -20.06 7.10 -1.26
N SER A 445 -20.61 6.12 -0.54
CA SER A 445 -21.94 5.58 -0.83
C SER A 445 -22.75 5.41 0.46
N ASP A 446 -24.07 5.53 0.34
CA ASP A 446 -25.01 5.41 1.45
C ASP A 446 -25.20 3.92 1.81
N VAL A 447 -24.58 3.46 2.89
CA VAL A 447 -24.79 2.10 3.40
C VAL A 447 -25.99 2.11 4.34
N VAL A 448 -26.89 1.14 4.20
CA VAL A 448 -27.96 0.92 5.18
C VAL A 448 -27.32 0.32 6.43
N ASN A 449 -27.30 1.08 7.52
CA ASN A 449 -26.75 0.64 8.80
C ASN A 449 -27.47 -0.62 9.32
N GLN A 450 -26.69 -1.61 9.75
CA GLN A 450 -27.17 -2.84 10.38
C GLN A 450 -27.20 -2.68 11.91
N PRO A 451 -28.36 -2.83 12.56
CA PRO A 451 -28.47 -2.57 14.00
C PRO A 451 -27.60 -3.52 14.83
N PRO A 452 -27.13 -3.09 16.02
CA PRO A 452 -26.33 -3.92 16.91
C PRO A 452 -27.05 -5.24 17.25
N VAL A 453 -26.26 -6.29 17.50
CA VAL A 453 -26.77 -7.64 17.81
C VAL A 453 -26.32 -8.13 19.18
N LEU A 454 -27.24 -8.78 19.90
CA LEU A 454 -26.92 -9.55 21.10
C LEU A 454 -26.44 -10.94 20.66
N LEU A 455 -25.15 -11.23 20.89
CA LEU A 455 -24.51 -12.50 20.56
C LEU A 455 -24.96 -13.64 21.49
N GLN A 456 -25.07 -13.36 22.80
CA GLN A 456 -25.44 -14.32 23.83
C GLN A 456 -26.05 -13.62 25.05
N ASN A 457 -26.74 -14.39 25.90
CA ASN A 457 -27.36 -13.87 27.11
C ASN A 457 -26.32 -13.52 28.19
N ILE A 458 -26.49 -12.37 28.83
CA ILE A 458 -25.77 -12.00 30.06
C ILE A 458 -26.23 -12.92 31.19
N SER A 459 -25.28 -13.54 31.88
CA SER A 459 -25.52 -14.44 33.01
C SER A 459 -25.74 -13.68 34.32
N ASP A 460 -26.34 -14.36 35.31
CA ASP A 460 -26.62 -13.78 36.63
C ASP A 460 -25.33 -13.42 37.39
N VAL A 461 -25.26 -12.20 37.92
CA VAL A 461 -24.09 -11.62 38.58
C VAL A 461 -24.24 -11.68 40.10
N ASN A 462 -23.21 -12.14 40.81
CA ASN A 462 -23.13 -12.05 42.28
C ASN A 462 -22.19 -10.90 42.67
N VAL A 463 -22.63 -10.05 43.61
CA VAL A 463 -21.86 -8.89 44.10
C VAL A 463 -21.87 -8.86 45.62
N SER A 464 -20.74 -8.55 46.23
CA SER A 464 -20.65 -8.35 47.68
C SER A 464 -21.24 -6.99 48.10
N VAL A 465 -21.81 -6.92 49.30
CA VAL A 465 -22.24 -5.64 49.89
C VAL A 465 -21.05 -4.68 49.98
N ASN A 466 -21.21 -3.46 49.47
CA ASN A 466 -20.16 -2.43 49.32
C ASN A 466 -19.00 -2.79 48.36
N GLY A 467 -19.10 -3.88 47.59
CA GLY A 467 -18.17 -4.22 46.51
C GLY A 467 -18.62 -3.70 45.15
N ASN A 468 -18.01 -4.23 44.09
CA ASN A 468 -18.44 -4.07 42.71
C ASN A 468 -18.22 -5.38 41.92
N ALA A 469 -18.74 -5.44 40.69
CA ALA A 469 -18.45 -6.50 39.73
C ALA A 469 -18.36 -5.90 38.31
N THR A 470 -17.61 -6.54 37.42
CA THR A 470 -17.42 -6.09 36.04
C THR A 470 -17.97 -7.10 35.03
N ILE A 471 -18.48 -6.61 33.91
CA ILE A 471 -18.83 -7.39 32.72
C ILE A 471 -18.13 -6.75 31.51
N ASN A 472 -17.45 -7.56 30.70
CA ASN A 472 -16.96 -7.12 29.40
C ASN A 472 -18.07 -7.31 28.35
N LEU A 473 -18.59 -6.21 27.79
CA LEU A 473 -19.76 -6.22 26.92
C LEU A 473 -19.48 -6.67 25.48
N SER A 474 -18.22 -6.67 25.02
CA SER A 474 -17.87 -7.19 23.69
C SER A 474 -18.01 -8.72 23.57
N GLU A 475 -18.18 -9.42 24.69
CA GLU A 475 -18.57 -10.84 24.72
C GLU A 475 -20.08 -11.05 24.50
N TYR A 476 -20.90 -9.99 24.56
CA TYR A 476 -22.36 -10.07 24.54
C TYR A 476 -22.98 -9.26 23.41
N PHE A 477 -22.36 -8.16 22.99
CA PHE A 477 -22.81 -7.31 21.90
C PHE A 477 -21.74 -7.19 20.81
N SER A 478 -22.20 -7.17 19.56
CA SER A 478 -21.39 -6.86 18.39
C SER A 478 -22.18 -5.94 17.47
N ASP A 479 -21.46 -5.12 16.73
CA ASP A 479 -22.01 -4.38 15.60
C ASP A 479 -21.62 -5.08 14.28
N PRO A 480 -22.52 -5.23 13.28
CA PRO A 480 -22.18 -5.87 12.00
C PRO A 480 -21.36 -4.99 11.04
N ASP A 481 -21.49 -3.66 11.11
CA ASP A 481 -20.76 -2.72 10.24
C ASP A 481 -19.47 -2.19 10.88
N GLY A 482 -19.34 -2.38 12.21
CA GLY A 482 -18.14 -2.18 13.01
C GLY A 482 -18.21 -0.97 13.95
N ASP A 483 -19.39 -0.39 14.15
CA ASP A 483 -19.54 0.92 14.81
C ASP A 483 -19.38 0.88 16.34
N ILE A 484 -19.07 2.05 16.91
CA ILE A 484 -18.69 2.19 18.32
C ILE A 484 -19.93 2.19 19.21
N LEU A 485 -20.18 1.04 19.84
CA LEU A 485 -21.32 0.84 20.74
C LEU A 485 -21.22 1.68 22.04
N ALA A 486 -22.15 2.60 22.21
CA ALA A 486 -22.48 3.25 23.48
C ALA A 486 -23.46 2.38 24.29
N TYR A 487 -23.30 2.35 25.61
CA TYR A 487 -24.07 1.47 26.49
C TYR A 487 -24.93 2.23 27.50
N SER A 488 -26.13 1.69 27.77
CA SER A 488 -27.02 2.14 28.85
C SER A 488 -27.71 0.95 29.53
N TYR A 489 -28.46 1.17 30.61
CA TYR A 489 -29.09 0.08 31.37
C TYR A 489 -30.44 0.50 31.96
N PHE A 490 -31.27 -0.49 32.27
CA PHE A 490 -32.45 -0.28 33.10
C PHE A 490 -32.03 0.00 34.55
N LYS A 491 -32.16 1.25 34.99
CA LYS A 491 -31.83 1.67 36.35
C LYS A 491 -32.82 1.10 37.37
N ALA A 492 -32.49 -0.07 37.93
CA ALA A 492 -33.17 -0.64 39.08
C ALA A 492 -32.73 0.05 40.39
N ASP A 493 -33.58 -0.01 41.41
CA ASP A 493 -33.32 0.65 42.70
C ASP A 493 -32.03 0.15 43.36
N ASN A 494 -31.25 1.08 43.87
CA ASN A 494 -30.04 0.85 44.68
C ASN A 494 -28.87 0.14 43.95
N ILE A 495 -28.83 0.19 42.62
CA ILE A 495 -27.63 -0.14 41.83
C ILE A 495 -27.28 1.00 40.87
N THR A 496 -26.00 1.22 40.67
CA THR A 496 -25.45 2.07 39.61
C THR A 496 -24.56 1.22 38.72
N ILE A 497 -24.78 1.23 37.42
CA ILE A 497 -23.84 0.69 36.43
C ILE A 497 -23.12 1.87 35.78
N LEU A 498 -21.79 1.78 35.72
CA LEU A 498 -20.89 2.71 35.05
C LEU A 498 -20.29 2.00 33.83
N PHE A 499 -20.12 2.70 32.71
CA PHE A 499 -19.51 2.14 31.50
C PHE A 499 -18.20 2.87 31.19
N GLU A 500 -17.13 2.12 31.02
CA GLU A 500 -15.84 2.60 30.51
C GLU A 500 -15.49 1.76 29.27
N ASN A 501 -15.66 2.36 28.09
CA ASN A 501 -15.67 1.66 26.81
C ASN A 501 -16.66 0.47 26.85
N SER A 502 -16.20 -0.76 26.60
CA SER A 502 -17.02 -1.98 26.71
C SER A 502 -17.09 -2.57 28.12
N THR A 503 -16.49 -1.97 29.16
CA THR A 503 -16.54 -2.51 30.53
C THR A 503 -17.70 -1.91 31.32
N ALA A 504 -18.68 -2.74 31.69
CA ALA A 504 -19.75 -2.37 32.61
C ALA A 504 -19.35 -2.69 34.05
N THR A 505 -19.19 -1.67 34.90
CA THR A 505 -18.91 -1.81 36.34
C THR A 505 -20.20 -1.62 37.14
N ILE A 506 -20.67 -2.68 37.78
CA ILE A 506 -21.87 -2.74 38.62
C ILE A 506 -21.49 -2.38 40.06
N VAL A 507 -22.07 -1.31 40.60
CA VAL A 507 -21.83 -0.79 41.95
C VAL A 507 -23.16 -0.72 42.73
N PRO A 508 -23.38 -1.60 43.72
CA PRO A 508 -24.50 -1.49 44.66
C PRO A 508 -24.38 -0.28 45.59
N ASP A 509 -25.51 0.31 45.98
CA ASP A 509 -25.54 1.34 47.01
C ASP A 509 -25.10 0.81 48.39
N LYS A 510 -24.60 1.71 49.24
CA LYS A 510 -23.97 1.34 50.51
C LYS A 510 -24.90 0.57 51.44
N ASN A 511 -24.41 -0.56 51.94
CA ASN A 511 -25.09 -1.49 52.85
C ASN A 511 -26.41 -2.10 52.31
N VAL A 512 -26.64 -2.05 51.00
CA VAL A 512 -27.82 -2.66 50.35
C VAL A 512 -27.59 -4.14 50.06
N ASN A 513 -28.63 -4.96 50.23
CA ASN A 513 -28.61 -6.39 49.92
C ASN A 513 -29.83 -6.83 49.09
N GLY A 514 -29.86 -8.12 48.80
CA GLY A 514 -30.92 -8.80 48.05
C GLY A 514 -30.75 -8.73 46.54
N VAL A 515 -31.73 -9.27 45.83
CA VAL A 515 -31.73 -9.39 44.37
C VAL A 515 -32.18 -8.10 43.70
N ARG A 516 -31.61 -7.78 42.54
CA ARG A 516 -32.10 -6.83 41.53
C ARG A 516 -32.18 -7.52 40.16
N PHE A 517 -32.92 -6.91 39.25
CA PHE A 517 -33.00 -7.32 37.85
C PHE A 517 -32.77 -6.11 36.97
N THR A 518 -32.00 -6.27 35.91
CA THR A 518 -31.72 -5.20 34.93
C THR A 518 -31.48 -5.81 33.56
N TYR A 519 -31.35 -4.96 32.55
CA TYR A 519 -30.87 -5.30 31.21
C TYR A 519 -30.00 -4.13 30.73
N ILE A 520 -29.02 -4.44 29.88
CA ILE A 520 -28.16 -3.49 29.17
C ILE A 520 -28.70 -3.28 27.75
N ILE A 521 -28.61 -2.04 27.27
CA ILE A 521 -28.87 -1.62 25.89
C ILE A 521 -27.53 -1.23 25.27
N ALA A 522 -27.26 -1.68 24.04
CA ALA A 522 -26.15 -1.21 23.21
C ALA A 522 -26.70 -0.37 22.04
N ASN A 523 -26.04 0.72 21.68
CA ASN A 523 -26.48 1.70 20.69
C ASN A 523 -25.28 2.20 19.86
N ASP A 524 -25.41 2.14 18.55
CA ASP A 524 -24.49 2.59 17.47
C ASP A 524 -24.67 4.09 17.11
N SER A 525 -25.43 4.84 17.93
CA SER A 525 -25.99 6.18 17.68
C SER A 525 -27.26 6.29 16.81
N GLU A 526 -27.71 5.24 16.11
CA GLU A 526 -28.90 5.25 15.25
C GLU A 526 -29.98 4.22 15.66
N SER A 527 -29.57 2.98 15.89
CA SER A 527 -30.32 1.78 16.27
C SER A 527 -29.93 1.28 17.67
N PHE A 528 -30.50 0.16 18.14
CA PHE A 528 -30.09 -0.44 19.42
C PHE A 528 -30.39 -1.93 19.55
N ALA A 529 -29.53 -2.63 20.31
CA ALA A 529 -29.78 -3.97 20.85
C ALA A 529 -30.19 -3.90 22.32
N VAL A 530 -31.01 -4.86 22.77
CA VAL A 530 -31.37 -5.03 24.18
C VAL A 530 -31.01 -6.45 24.61
N SER A 531 -30.28 -6.58 25.73
CA SER A 531 -29.96 -7.87 26.34
C SER A 531 -31.17 -8.51 27.03
N ASN A 532 -31.03 -9.79 27.39
CA ASN A 532 -31.94 -10.43 28.33
C ASN A 532 -31.96 -9.67 29.68
N ILE A 533 -33.07 -9.81 30.40
CA ILE A 533 -33.08 -9.47 31.82
C ILE A 533 -32.21 -10.49 32.56
N PHE A 534 -31.26 -10.00 33.35
CA PHE A 534 -30.37 -10.82 34.20
C PHE A 534 -30.48 -10.40 35.67
N MET A 535 -30.14 -11.32 36.56
CA MET A 535 -30.16 -11.11 38.00
C MET A 535 -28.85 -10.47 38.48
N ILE A 536 -28.95 -9.55 39.44
CA ILE A 536 -27.83 -9.08 40.25
C ILE A 536 -28.13 -9.42 41.70
N ASN A 537 -27.41 -10.39 42.27
CA ASN A 537 -27.58 -10.85 43.65
C ASN A 537 -26.57 -10.16 44.57
N ILE A 538 -27.04 -9.31 45.47
CA ILE A 538 -26.19 -8.53 46.38
C ILE A 538 -26.22 -9.18 47.77
N SER A 539 -25.21 -9.97 48.12
CA SER A 539 -25.15 -10.72 49.38
C SER A 539 -24.18 -10.13 50.39
N GLY A 540 -24.68 -9.89 51.60
CA GLY A 540 -23.84 -9.63 52.77
C GLY A 540 -23.24 -10.95 53.23
N GLU A 541 -21.94 -10.97 53.45
CA GLU A 541 -21.10 -12.17 53.37
C GLU A 541 -21.07 -12.76 51.93
N ILE A 542 -19.92 -12.61 51.26
CA ILE A 542 -19.31 -13.84 50.76
C ILE A 542 -18.97 -14.59 52.03
N LYS A 543 -19.76 -15.62 52.36
CA LYS A 543 -19.36 -16.59 53.38
C LYS A 543 -18.02 -17.12 52.91
N SER A 544 -16.94 -16.79 53.64
CA SER A 544 -15.61 -17.29 53.28
C SER A 544 -15.74 -18.79 53.15
N ILE A 545 -15.55 -19.30 51.93
CA ILE A 545 -15.61 -20.73 51.74
C ILE A 545 -14.43 -21.24 52.56
N ASP A 546 -14.71 -22.03 53.60
CA ASP A 546 -13.74 -22.93 54.18
C ASP A 546 -13.39 -23.97 53.09
N ILE A 547 -12.60 -23.51 52.11
CA ILE A 547 -11.82 -24.35 51.20
C ILE A 547 -10.73 -24.95 52.08
N ASN A 548 -11.14 -25.97 52.83
CA ASN A 548 -10.24 -26.73 53.70
C ASN A 548 -9.18 -27.36 52.80
N PHE A 549 -8.00 -26.76 52.81
CA PHE A 549 -6.89 -27.23 52.02
C PHE A 549 -6.23 -28.43 52.70
N PHE A 550 -5.87 -29.45 51.93
CA PHE A 550 -4.81 -30.36 52.33
C PHE A 550 -3.48 -29.77 51.82
N GLU A 551 -2.65 -29.29 52.74
CA GLU A 551 -1.42 -28.57 52.43
C GLU A 551 -0.19 -29.39 52.81
N ILE A 552 0.73 -29.53 51.87
CA ILE A 552 2.08 -30.02 52.11
C ILE A 552 2.98 -28.79 52.31
N ARG A 553 3.61 -28.69 53.49
CA ARG A 553 4.42 -27.54 53.90
C ARG A 553 5.80 -27.98 54.41
N ASP A 554 6.79 -27.11 54.25
CA ASP A 554 8.12 -27.30 54.83
C ASP A 554 8.17 -26.94 56.33
N THR A 555 9.32 -27.19 56.96
CA THR A 555 9.55 -26.87 58.39
C THR A 555 9.58 -25.36 58.70
N SER A 556 9.63 -24.51 57.67
CA SER A 556 9.54 -23.05 57.75
C SER A 556 8.12 -22.53 57.46
N ASN A 557 7.13 -23.42 57.36
CA ASN A 557 5.72 -23.15 57.05
C ASN A 557 5.46 -22.65 55.60
N ASN A 558 6.44 -22.73 54.69
CA ASN A 558 6.22 -22.50 53.25
C ASN A 558 5.36 -23.62 52.68
N LYS A 559 4.47 -23.30 51.75
CA LYS A 559 3.68 -24.31 51.01
C LYS A 559 4.51 -24.88 49.87
N LEU A 560 4.50 -26.20 49.72
CA LEU A 560 5.10 -26.95 48.61
C LEU A 560 4.03 -27.47 47.65
N ALA A 561 2.90 -27.93 48.19
CA ALA A 561 1.70 -28.28 47.43
C ALA A 561 0.42 -27.99 48.23
N VAL A 562 -0.66 -27.68 47.52
CA VAL A 562 -2.00 -27.36 48.07
C VAL A 562 -3.05 -28.11 47.27
N PHE A 563 -3.92 -28.86 47.94
CA PHE A 563 -5.10 -29.51 47.36
C PHE A 563 -6.34 -28.80 47.92
N ASP A 564 -7.26 -28.32 47.08
CA ASP A 564 -8.49 -27.65 47.51
C ASP A 564 -9.70 -28.60 47.65
N SER A 565 -10.80 -28.09 48.20
CA SER A 565 -12.04 -28.86 48.38
C SER A 565 -12.86 -29.07 47.11
N LEU A 566 -12.34 -28.69 45.94
CA LEU A 566 -12.89 -29.02 44.61
C LEU A 566 -12.02 -30.06 43.88
N GLY A 567 -10.90 -30.48 44.48
CA GLY A 567 -9.96 -31.43 43.90
C GLY A 567 -8.95 -30.80 42.95
N ASN A 568 -8.81 -29.47 42.94
CA ASN A 568 -7.69 -28.82 42.26
C ASN A 568 -6.43 -28.95 43.10
N VAL A 569 -5.28 -29.01 42.44
CA VAL A 569 -3.96 -29.08 43.06
C VAL A 569 -3.11 -27.94 42.55
N LYS A 570 -2.32 -27.32 43.43
CA LYS A 570 -1.28 -26.36 43.06
C LYS A 570 0.04 -26.83 43.66
N ILE A 571 1.06 -27.00 42.83
CA ILE A 571 2.42 -27.36 43.28
C ILE A 571 3.40 -26.24 42.96
N LYS A 572 4.36 -26.01 43.86
CA LYS A 572 5.38 -24.96 43.74
C LYS A 572 6.41 -25.26 42.63
N GLY A 573 6.70 -26.54 42.39
CA GLY A 573 7.64 -27.01 41.36
C GLY A 573 6.93 -27.59 40.13
N VAL A 574 7.58 -28.56 39.48
CA VAL A 574 7.05 -29.30 38.32
C VAL A 574 6.56 -30.71 38.68
N LEU A 575 5.69 -31.25 37.82
CA LEU A 575 5.17 -32.60 37.91
C LEU A 575 6.02 -33.57 37.07
N ILE A 576 6.43 -34.67 37.66
CA ILE A 576 7.20 -35.77 37.05
C ILE A 576 6.40 -37.05 37.27
N GLN A 577 6.24 -37.87 36.22
CA GLN A 577 5.31 -39.00 36.19
C GLN A 577 5.97 -40.27 35.64
N ASP A 578 5.39 -41.43 35.93
CA ASP A 578 5.79 -42.75 35.39
C ASP A 578 7.27 -43.10 35.62
N ILE A 579 7.83 -42.64 36.75
CA ILE A 579 9.19 -42.95 37.21
C ILE A 579 9.19 -43.89 38.43
N GLU A 580 10.37 -44.30 38.89
CA GLU A 580 10.52 -44.72 40.30
C GLU A 580 10.86 -43.45 41.12
N PRO A 581 9.96 -42.95 42.00
CA PRO A 581 10.26 -41.76 42.79
C PRO A 581 11.43 -42.01 43.74
N PHE A 582 12.20 -40.96 44.00
CA PHE A 582 13.19 -40.91 45.07
C PHE A 582 12.82 -39.81 46.06
N ALA A 583 13.25 -39.96 47.31
CA ALA A 583 13.01 -39.01 48.38
C ALA A 583 14.20 -38.96 49.33
N ASP A 584 14.38 -37.85 50.04
CA ASP A 584 15.35 -37.70 51.13
C ASP A 584 14.71 -37.87 52.53
N ALA A 585 15.07 -37.01 53.49
CA ALA A 585 14.64 -37.08 54.88
C ALA A 585 13.62 -35.98 55.28
N ASP A 586 13.42 -34.95 54.45
CA ASP A 586 12.48 -33.85 54.69
C ASP A 586 11.43 -33.65 53.58
N ASP A 587 11.50 -34.45 52.51
CA ASP A 587 10.41 -34.65 51.54
C ASP A 587 9.11 -35.20 52.14
N PHE A 588 7.97 -34.84 51.54
CA PHE A 588 6.69 -35.49 51.82
C PHE A 588 6.51 -36.74 50.94
N ILE A 589 6.26 -37.90 51.56
CA ILE A 589 6.12 -39.18 50.85
C ILE A 589 4.78 -39.87 51.10
N ILE A 590 4.22 -40.46 50.04
CA ILE A 590 3.19 -41.51 50.10
C ILE A 590 3.86 -42.80 49.65
N GLN A 591 3.88 -43.80 50.53
CA GLN A 591 4.54 -45.09 50.30
C GLN A 591 3.62 -46.26 50.62
N ASN A 592 3.88 -47.40 49.98
CA ASN A 592 3.20 -48.66 50.27
C ASN A 592 3.78 -49.36 51.51
N SER A 593 3.12 -50.43 51.98
CA SER A 593 3.50 -51.20 53.18
C SER A 593 4.83 -51.99 53.07
N THR A 594 5.55 -51.85 51.96
CA THR A 594 6.90 -52.41 51.73
C THR A 594 7.95 -51.31 51.49
N ASN A 595 7.63 -50.07 51.87
CA ASN A 595 8.46 -48.86 51.71
C ASN A 595 8.79 -48.50 50.24
N GLY A 596 7.96 -48.96 49.28
CA GLY A 596 8.04 -48.45 47.90
C GLY A 596 7.31 -47.12 47.79
N LEU A 597 7.99 -46.11 47.24
CA LEU A 597 7.44 -44.77 47.05
C LEU A 597 6.43 -44.75 45.90
N ASN A 598 5.25 -44.17 46.15
CA ASN A 598 4.15 -44.05 45.20
C ASN A 598 3.93 -42.59 44.75
N LEU A 599 4.10 -41.62 45.66
CA LEU A 599 4.17 -40.19 45.38
C LEU A 599 5.20 -39.53 46.30
N VAL A 600 5.96 -38.56 45.80
CA VAL A 600 6.85 -37.68 46.58
C VAL A 600 6.55 -36.21 46.23
N VAL A 601 6.60 -35.31 47.20
CA VAL A 601 6.70 -33.86 46.95
C VAL A 601 8.01 -33.36 47.56
N ALA A 602 8.91 -32.90 46.69
CA ALA A 602 10.29 -32.58 47.04
C ALA A 602 10.41 -31.27 47.86
N ASN A 603 11.31 -31.24 48.85
CA ASN A 603 11.65 -30.05 49.62
C ASN A 603 13.07 -29.57 49.26
N PRO A 604 13.32 -28.27 48.95
CA PRO A 604 12.39 -27.14 48.95
C PRO A 604 11.74 -26.84 47.60
N GLU A 605 12.01 -27.58 46.52
CA GLU A 605 11.56 -27.24 45.16
C GLU A 605 10.03 -27.29 45.01
N GLY A 606 9.36 -28.21 45.71
CA GLY A 606 7.94 -28.51 45.54
C GLY A 606 7.63 -29.29 44.26
N ASN A 607 8.61 -30.00 43.70
CA ASN A 607 8.41 -30.90 42.57
C ASN A 607 7.60 -32.13 43.01
N MET A 608 6.55 -32.50 42.27
CA MET A 608 5.75 -33.68 42.56
C MET A 608 6.21 -34.84 41.67
N MET A 609 6.63 -35.95 42.27
CA MET A 609 7.03 -37.17 41.58
C MET A 609 6.00 -38.27 41.80
N LEU A 610 5.42 -38.78 40.72
CA LEU A 610 4.46 -39.90 40.72
C LEU A 610 5.11 -41.17 40.19
N LYS A 611 4.76 -42.32 40.79
CA LYS A 611 5.20 -43.64 40.31
C LYS A 611 4.42 -44.09 39.06
N GLY A 612 3.19 -43.62 38.93
CA GLY A 612 2.39 -43.72 37.71
C GLY A 612 2.01 -42.34 37.19
N SER A 613 0.93 -42.28 36.41
CA SER A 613 0.47 -41.05 35.77
C SER A 613 -0.59 -40.28 36.60
N LEU A 614 -0.78 -39.01 36.27
CA LEU A 614 -1.86 -38.14 36.76
C LEU A 614 -3.13 -38.31 35.90
N LEU A 615 -4.30 -38.27 36.53
CA LEU A 615 -5.62 -38.24 35.89
C LEU A 615 -6.46 -37.12 36.49
N GLU A 616 -6.88 -36.17 35.65
CA GLU A 616 -7.55 -34.92 36.04
C GLU A 616 -9.01 -34.88 35.58
N ASN A 617 -9.79 -33.90 36.06
CA ASN A 617 -11.17 -33.64 35.64
C ASN A 617 -12.09 -34.87 35.67
N GLN A 618 -11.92 -35.76 36.67
CA GLN A 618 -12.72 -36.97 36.78
C GLN A 618 -14.12 -36.64 37.34
N GLU A 619 -15.19 -37.06 36.66
CA GLU A 619 -16.57 -36.83 37.15
C GLU A 619 -16.87 -37.54 38.49
N LEU A 620 -16.18 -38.64 38.77
CA LEU A 620 -16.31 -39.41 40.00
C LEU A 620 -15.01 -40.17 40.30
N LEU A 621 -14.50 -40.03 41.53
CA LEU A 621 -13.34 -40.79 42.02
C LEU A 621 -13.79 -42.09 42.72
N ALA A 622 -13.17 -43.21 42.35
CA ALA A 622 -13.43 -44.53 42.91
C ALA A 622 -12.11 -45.19 43.39
N PRO A 623 -11.60 -44.83 44.59
CA PRO A 623 -10.32 -45.34 45.06
C PRO A 623 -10.29 -46.86 45.20
N THR A 624 -9.24 -47.47 44.65
CA THR A 624 -8.91 -48.88 44.90
C THR A 624 -8.53 -49.13 46.36
N PRO A 625 -8.63 -50.38 46.86
CA PRO A 625 -8.07 -50.73 48.18
C PRO A 625 -6.59 -50.31 48.32
N ASN A 626 -6.22 -49.85 49.50
CA ASN A 626 -4.88 -49.32 49.83
C ASN A 626 -4.48 -48.01 49.10
N SER A 627 -5.43 -47.24 48.57
CA SER A 627 -5.18 -45.85 48.14
C SER A 627 -4.98 -44.91 49.35
N PHE A 628 -4.15 -43.88 49.18
CA PHE A 628 -4.17 -42.68 50.02
C PHE A 628 -5.26 -41.74 49.48
N ILE A 629 -6.22 -41.33 50.32
CA ILE A 629 -7.44 -40.64 49.89
C ILE A 629 -7.52 -39.27 50.56
N ILE A 630 -7.80 -38.23 49.77
CA ILE A 630 -8.08 -36.86 50.24
C ILE A 630 -9.58 -36.62 50.07
N GLN A 631 -10.24 -36.26 51.16
CA GLN A 631 -11.67 -35.97 51.22
C GLN A 631 -11.94 -34.53 51.64
N ASP A 632 -13.05 -33.99 51.17
CA ASP A 632 -13.58 -32.72 51.63
C ASP A 632 -14.25 -32.85 53.03
N LYS A 633 -14.73 -31.72 53.57
CA LYS A 633 -15.42 -31.66 54.87
C LYS A 633 -16.81 -32.34 54.91
N ASN A 634 -17.32 -32.80 53.77
CA ASN A 634 -18.56 -33.57 53.63
C ASN A 634 -18.27 -35.06 53.32
N GLU A 635 -17.03 -35.51 53.54
CA GLU A 635 -16.52 -36.86 53.24
C GLU A 635 -16.52 -37.22 51.74
N GLN A 636 -16.67 -36.26 50.83
CA GLN A 636 -16.56 -36.49 49.39
C GLN A 636 -15.10 -36.61 48.96
N ILE A 637 -14.80 -37.57 48.09
CA ILE A 637 -13.42 -37.87 47.65
C ILE A 637 -13.04 -36.90 46.52
N VAL A 638 -12.07 -36.03 46.78
CA VAL A 638 -11.64 -34.98 45.85
C VAL A 638 -10.31 -35.29 45.15
N ALA A 639 -9.48 -36.12 45.77
CA ALA A 639 -8.28 -36.69 45.17
C ALA A 639 -7.91 -38.05 45.80
N TYR A 640 -7.20 -38.93 45.08
CA TYR A 640 -6.52 -40.08 45.69
C TYR A 640 -5.26 -40.50 44.92
N VAL A 641 -4.29 -41.08 45.64
CA VAL A 641 -3.14 -41.80 45.07
C VAL A 641 -3.36 -43.30 45.27
N ASN A 642 -3.31 -44.07 44.20
CA ASN A 642 -3.58 -45.50 44.25
C ASN A 642 -2.34 -46.35 44.60
N SER A 643 -2.50 -47.68 44.64
CA SER A 643 -1.40 -48.60 44.89
C SER A 643 -0.33 -48.67 43.78
N THR A 644 -0.61 -48.18 42.57
CA THR A 644 0.39 -48.01 41.49
C THR A 644 1.10 -46.66 41.53
N GLY A 645 0.69 -45.75 42.42
CA GLY A 645 1.22 -44.38 42.52
C GLY A 645 0.77 -43.45 41.40
N SER A 646 -0.38 -43.75 40.79
CA SER A 646 -1.14 -42.79 39.97
C SER A 646 -1.98 -41.89 40.87
N LEU A 647 -2.01 -40.59 40.55
CA LEU A 647 -2.81 -39.57 41.23
C LEU A 647 -4.08 -39.29 40.42
N PHE A 648 -5.24 -39.30 41.06
CA PHE A 648 -6.55 -39.04 40.44
C PHE A 648 -7.21 -37.84 41.12
N LEU A 649 -7.74 -36.90 40.35
CA LEU A 649 -8.32 -35.63 40.81
C LEU A 649 -9.74 -35.42 40.25
N ILE A 650 -10.62 -34.80 41.04
CA ILE A 650 -11.86 -34.20 40.52
C ILE A 650 -11.54 -32.95 39.68
N GLY A 651 -10.55 -32.15 40.10
CA GLY A 651 -10.10 -30.92 39.42
C GLY A 651 -8.81 -31.10 38.63
N THR A 652 -8.03 -30.01 38.51
CA THR A 652 -6.77 -29.93 37.74
C THR A 652 -5.54 -29.59 38.59
N LEU A 653 -4.34 -29.93 38.10
CA LEU A 653 -3.05 -29.63 38.72
C LEU A 653 -2.31 -28.46 38.03
N GLU A 654 -2.07 -27.39 38.78
CA GLU A 654 -1.26 -26.23 38.40
C GLU A 654 0.20 -26.41 38.84
N GLN A 655 1.15 -26.28 37.91
CA GLN A 655 2.59 -26.38 38.15
C GLN A 655 3.23 -24.99 38.25
N ASN A 656 4.35 -24.88 38.97
CA ASN A 656 5.07 -23.62 39.23
C ASN A 656 4.19 -22.54 39.89
N ALA A 657 3.21 -22.97 40.69
CA ALA A 657 2.19 -22.10 41.27
C ALA A 657 2.75 -21.20 42.39
N ILE A 658 2.31 -19.94 42.42
CA ILE A 658 2.64 -19.02 43.52
C ILE A 658 1.73 -19.31 44.72
N LEU A 659 2.26 -20.05 45.69
CA LEU A 659 1.53 -20.47 46.88
C LEU A 659 1.68 -19.44 48.02
N GLU A 660 0.72 -18.51 48.13
CA GLU A 660 0.74 -17.47 49.18
C GLU A 660 0.81 -18.04 50.61
N GLN A 661 1.66 -17.45 51.45
CA GLN A 661 1.56 -17.57 52.90
C GLN A 661 0.42 -16.68 53.41
N LYS A 662 -0.64 -17.31 53.89
CA LYS A 662 -1.63 -16.76 54.85
C LYS A 662 -1.60 -17.63 56.10
#